data_AF-A0A955STN4-F1
#
_entry.id   AF-A0A955STN4-F1
#
_cell.length_a   1.000
_cell.length_b   1.000
_cell.length_c   1.000
_cell.angle_alpha   90.00
_cell.angle_beta   90.00
_cell.angle_gamma   90.00
#
_symmetry.space_group_name_H-M   'P 1'
#
loop_
_entity.id
_entity.type
_entity.pdbx_description
1 polymer ?
#
loop_
_entity_poly.entity_id
_entity_poly.type
_entity_poly.pdbx_seq_one_letter_code
_entity_poly.pdbx_strand_id
1 'polypeptide(L)'
;LEHVLGGRIEVWEKHEIARLTPGQLASSLNVLLVKLQGTNREDKESLKFFRDSGGNIAAHFPPEDDPDGHRELKEKVSNLDMLEENETTGSYLVKTSVANLVRKCQPAVILDEGHRATSRLARETIEGFNAKIIVEPSATPPYDANVLVKVTGKELLDEEMIKLPINVSNSHQRDWKDVLSEAKDKHDNLAKVSRKHLTREGGTIRPIVLVQVERTGKEQRDGKAIHSEDVREYLTSRLGVDSNRVAVKTADLDEIKDLNLLDEGCAIEWILTKQALQEGWDCPYAYLLVSLSNTKSQRSMTQLIGRILRQPDTKRTPFPELNESYVFCQHLGADEVVRQVKKSLEEEGYEGGYASVVNAATESEQVDFRQSKIRKKYLKHFGKPFEGRLFLPRFCVKNGKEYEGLDYFRHLLSEVDVEKFDYSGVEEWDFSETLRDAKEHFYRVTLGKDPSLEREEELLSTSTEEESRAWLVANLEFDWFSVRQIRYVVDETCSRLSLEPESLSLVRFAAKEKIEGLIQRETDRLTQEAFYKLFNSGGLCFYLHCSEGRFEVPKQVRIKATEIFHRLDGDRPKQSLFDYIPDEVNEYEKSVALYLDDHPEILWWYRNLVGPDNFSIQGYRRGKIYPDFVVQQKDAETRNPVSSVVVIESKGKHLKGNEDTEHKRNVADAFTNLGKEVSWQDLGAG
;
A
#
# COMPACT_ATOMS: atom_id res chain seq x y z
N LEU A 1 44.05 -4.39 10.38
CA LEU A 1 44.11 -4.28 11.86
C LEU A 1 44.74 -5.50 12.51
N GLU A 2 44.27 -6.72 12.24
CA GLU A 2 44.87 -7.96 12.78
C GLU A 2 46.38 -8.10 12.48
N HIS A 3 46.80 -7.74 11.26
CA HIS A 3 48.21 -7.78 10.87
C HIS A 3 49.07 -6.72 11.60
N VAL A 4 48.48 -5.57 11.95
CA VAL A 4 49.16 -4.46 12.64
C VAL A 4 49.23 -4.72 14.16
N LEU A 5 48.23 -5.40 14.71
CA LEU A 5 48.15 -5.75 16.14
C LEU A 5 48.70 -7.15 16.44
N GLY A 6 49.33 -7.81 15.47
CA GLY A 6 49.94 -9.14 15.65
C GLY A 6 48.95 -10.22 16.10
N GLY A 7 47.69 -10.15 15.67
CA GLY A 7 46.64 -11.10 16.03
C GLY A 7 46.08 -10.96 17.45
N ARG A 8 46.36 -9.87 18.18
CA ARG A 8 45.93 -9.66 19.57
C ARG A 8 44.66 -8.82 19.71
N ILE A 9 43.61 -9.17 18.97
CA ILE A 9 42.28 -8.58 19.10
C ILE A 9 41.32 -9.69 19.54
N GLU A 10 40.64 -9.48 20.65
CA GLU A 10 39.66 -10.41 21.19
C GLU A 10 38.30 -9.72 21.19
N VAL A 11 37.33 -10.28 20.47
CA VAL A 11 35.94 -9.77 20.44
C VAL A 11 35.11 -10.64 21.36
N TRP A 12 34.46 -10.00 22.33
CA TRP A 12 33.68 -10.65 23.36
C TRP A 12 32.23 -10.25 23.23
N GLU A 13 31.36 -11.25 23.11
CA GLU A 13 29.95 -11.07 23.42
C GLU A 13 29.71 -11.22 24.94
N LYS A 14 28.60 -10.66 25.42
CA LYS A 14 28.24 -10.66 26.85
C LYS A 14 28.22 -12.04 27.51
N HIS A 15 27.91 -13.11 26.77
CA HIS A 15 27.90 -14.48 27.32
C HIS A 15 29.29 -15.13 27.31
N GLU A 16 30.22 -14.60 26.52
CA GLU A 16 31.55 -15.13 26.32
C GLU A 16 32.60 -14.46 27.20
N ILE A 17 32.37 -13.19 27.56
CA ILE A 17 33.29 -12.38 28.37
C ILE A 17 33.58 -13.00 29.74
N ALA A 18 32.71 -13.87 30.25
CA ALA A 18 32.96 -14.62 31.49
C ALA A 18 34.24 -15.49 31.43
N ARG A 19 34.73 -15.79 30.22
CA ARG A 19 35.98 -16.53 29.99
C ARG A 19 37.22 -15.64 30.01
N LEU A 20 37.07 -14.31 29.93
CA LEU A 20 38.19 -13.37 29.87
C LEU A 20 39.08 -13.51 31.09
N THR A 21 40.36 -13.79 30.88
CA THR A 21 41.36 -13.88 31.95
C THR A 21 42.11 -12.55 32.14
N PRO A 22 42.70 -12.30 33.33
CA PRO A 22 43.55 -11.12 33.54
C PRO A 22 44.71 -11.02 32.54
N GLY A 23 45.27 -12.15 32.12
CA GLY A 23 46.34 -12.19 31.12
C GLY A 23 45.89 -11.72 29.73
N GLN A 24 44.70 -12.15 29.28
CA GLN A 24 44.12 -11.68 28.01
C GLN A 24 43.73 -10.20 28.06
N LEU A 25 43.19 -9.75 29.19
CA LEU A 25 42.85 -8.34 29.40
C LEU A 25 44.09 -7.44 29.29
N ALA A 26 45.24 -7.88 29.80
CA ALA A 26 46.48 -7.10 29.79
C ALA A 26 47.26 -7.17 28.46
N SER A 27 47.09 -8.25 27.68
CA SER A 27 47.96 -8.53 26.52
C SER A 27 47.32 -8.28 25.16
N SER A 28 46.00 -8.06 25.11
CA SER A 28 45.21 -7.91 23.88
C SER A 28 44.29 -6.69 23.89
N LEU A 29 43.90 -6.22 22.71
CA LEU A 29 42.79 -5.28 22.57
C LEU A 29 41.48 -6.06 22.72
N ASN A 30 40.74 -5.79 23.80
CA ASN A 30 39.49 -6.48 24.10
C ASN A 30 38.31 -5.60 23.70
N VAL A 31 37.49 -6.09 22.77
CA VAL A 31 36.30 -5.39 22.27
C VAL A 31 35.06 -6.10 22.80
N LEU A 32 34.30 -5.43 23.68
CA LEU A 32 33.06 -5.96 24.22
C LEU A 32 31.86 -5.41 23.44
N LEU A 33 31.09 -6.30 22.81
CA LEU A 33 29.86 -5.94 22.11
C LEU A 33 28.65 -5.99 23.05
N VAL A 34 27.94 -4.86 23.20
CA VAL A 34 26.76 -4.73 24.07
C VAL A 34 25.60 -4.12 23.30
N LYS A 35 24.45 -4.82 23.26
CA LYS A 35 23.20 -4.26 22.73
C LYS A 35 22.48 -3.45 23.81
N LEU A 36 22.36 -2.13 23.62
CA LEU A 36 21.71 -1.21 24.57
C LEU A 36 20.19 -1.40 24.68
N GLN A 37 19.54 -2.01 23.68
CA GLN A 37 18.12 -2.39 23.78
C GLN A 37 17.87 -3.46 24.87
N GLY A 38 18.91 -4.11 25.39
CA GLY A 38 18.87 -5.09 26.47
C GLY A 38 19.29 -4.57 27.85
N THR A 39 19.32 -3.25 28.08
CA THR A 39 19.60 -2.63 29.40
C THR A 39 18.37 -2.04 30.10
N ASN A 40 17.19 -2.17 29.48
CA ASN A 40 15.91 -1.91 30.16
C ASN A 40 15.77 -2.85 31.36
N ARG A 41 15.52 -2.28 32.55
CA ARG A 41 15.16 -3.03 33.74
C ARG A 41 13.77 -3.62 33.53
N GLU A 42 13.74 -4.85 33.02
CA GLU A 42 12.68 -5.87 33.20
C GLU A 42 13.06 -7.20 32.52
N ASP A 43 14.12 -7.22 31.69
CA ASP A 43 14.56 -8.47 31.07
C ASP A 43 15.53 -9.28 31.93
N LYS A 44 15.39 -10.62 31.90
CA LYS A 44 16.27 -11.55 32.64
C LYS A 44 17.75 -11.41 32.26
N GLU A 45 18.05 -10.85 31.09
CA GLU A 45 19.40 -10.71 30.57
C GLU A 45 20.15 -9.47 31.08
N SER A 46 19.51 -8.31 31.23
CA SER A 46 20.13 -7.12 31.86
C SER A 46 20.59 -7.46 33.27
N LEU A 47 19.75 -8.19 34.02
CA LEU A 47 20.05 -8.72 35.34
C LEU A 47 21.31 -9.61 35.37
N LYS A 48 21.67 -10.33 34.30
CA LYS A 48 22.89 -11.16 34.27
C LYS A 48 24.18 -10.36 34.16
N PHE A 49 24.18 -9.19 33.52
CA PHE A 49 25.38 -8.33 33.38
C PHE A 49 25.87 -7.79 34.73
N PHE A 50 24.90 -7.49 35.60
CA PHE A 50 25.12 -6.98 36.94
C PHE A 50 25.06 -8.09 38.01
N ARG A 51 24.93 -9.37 37.62
CA ARG A 51 24.99 -10.50 38.56
C ARG A 51 26.43 -10.86 38.86
N ASP A 52 26.61 -11.41 40.05
CA ASP A 52 27.87 -12.02 40.44
C ASP A 52 28.12 -13.22 39.52
N SER A 53 29.23 -13.19 38.80
CA SER A 53 29.47 -14.06 37.63
C SER A 53 30.36 -15.26 37.98
N GLY A 54 31.19 -15.16 39.03
CA GLY A 54 32.16 -16.18 39.40
C GLY A 54 33.17 -16.50 38.28
N GLY A 55 33.96 -17.56 38.44
CA GLY A 55 34.89 -18.04 37.41
C GLY A 55 36.04 -17.07 37.12
N ASN A 56 36.42 -16.93 35.84
CA ASN A 56 37.56 -16.07 35.44
C ASN A 56 37.29 -14.58 35.73
N ILE A 57 36.04 -14.14 35.83
CA ILE A 57 35.69 -12.77 36.20
C ILE A 57 36.15 -12.45 37.63
N ALA A 58 36.01 -13.39 38.57
CA ALA A 58 36.45 -13.21 39.95
C ALA A 58 37.98 -12.99 40.04
N ALA A 59 38.76 -13.59 39.13
CA ALA A 59 40.21 -13.42 39.08
C ALA A 59 40.66 -11.99 38.70
N HIS A 60 39.75 -11.10 38.29
CA HIS A 60 40.04 -9.69 38.07
C HIS A 60 39.85 -8.81 39.30
N PHE A 61 39.34 -9.37 40.41
CA PHE A 61 39.09 -8.66 41.66
C PHE A 61 40.02 -9.17 42.76
N PRO A 62 40.21 -8.40 43.85
CA PRO A 62 40.90 -8.90 45.04
C PRO A 62 40.23 -10.18 45.57
N PRO A 63 40.99 -11.11 46.17
CA PRO A 63 40.44 -12.28 46.85
C PRO A 63 39.36 -11.91 47.88
N GLU A 64 38.38 -12.79 48.12
CA GLU A 64 37.28 -12.51 49.06
C GLU A 64 37.75 -12.30 50.51
N ASP A 65 38.91 -12.85 50.88
CA ASP A 65 39.57 -12.72 52.17
C ASP A 65 40.49 -11.50 52.29
N ASP A 66 40.44 -10.57 51.32
CA ASP A 66 41.21 -9.31 51.31
C ASP A 66 40.29 -8.05 51.43
N PRO A 67 39.71 -7.76 52.61
CA PRO A 67 38.84 -6.60 52.81
C PRO A 67 39.53 -5.25 52.51
N ASP A 68 40.85 -5.17 52.74
CA ASP A 68 41.63 -3.95 52.47
C ASP A 68 41.76 -3.73 50.96
N GLY A 69 42.04 -4.78 50.17
CA GLY A 69 42.05 -4.71 48.71
C GLY A 69 40.71 -4.33 48.10
N HIS A 70 39.59 -4.83 48.65
CA HIS A 70 38.24 -4.44 48.22
C HIS A 70 37.93 -2.98 48.56
N ARG A 71 38.34 -2.50 49.74
CA ARG A 71 38.21 -1.09 50.13
C ARG A 71 38.99 -0.18 49.20
N GLU A 72 40.27 -0.48 48.95
CA GLU A 72 41.10 0.30 48.02
C GLU A 72 40.49 0.35 46.61
N LEU A 73 39.92 -0.76 46.14
CA LEU A 73 39.30 -0.81 44.82
C LEU A 73 38.05 0.07 44.75
N LYS A 74 37.24 0.09 45.82
CA LYS A 74 36.06 0.96 45.95
C LYS A 74 36.45 2.45 46.03
N GLU A 75 37.53 2.78 46.72
CA GLU A 75 38.07 4.15 46.76
C GLU A 75 38.56 4.60 45.38
N LYS A 76 39.21 3.71 44.63
CA LYS A 76 39.67 3.98 43.26
C LYS A 76 38.51 4.09 42.26
N VAL A 77 37.43 3.34 42.46
CA VAL A 77 36.27 3.28 41.56
C VAL A 77 34.98 3.35 42.39
N SER A 78 34.49 4.57 42.63
CA SER A 78 33.43 4.85 43.61
C SER A 78 32.07 4.24 43.27
N ASN A 79 31.76 4.05 41.99
CA ASN A 79 30.48 3.52 41.53
C ASN A 79 30.46 1.98 41.36
N LEU A 80 31.36 1.23 41.99
CA LEU A 80 31.30 -0.23 42.01
C LEU A 80 30.11 -0.73 42.83
N ASP A 81 29.43 -1.77 42.33
CA ASP A 81 28.40 -2.48 43.07
C ASP A 81 29.06 -3.37 44.14
N MET A 82 28.60 -3.29 45.38
CA MET A 82 29.13 -4.04 46.52
C MET A 82 28.20 -5.20 46.89
N LEU A 83 28.76 -6.35 47.27
CA LEU A 83 28.04 -7.42 47.97
C LEU A 83 27.90 -7.11 49.45
N GLU A 84 28.94 -6.52 50.04
CA GLU A 84 28.96 -6.06 51.42
C GLU A 84 29.71 -4.72 51.52
N GLU A 85 29.12 -3.76 52.23
CA GLU A 85 29.71 -2.45 52.48
C GLU A 85 29.24 -1.97 53.86
N ASN A 86 30.11 -2.06 54.86
CA ASN A 86 29.81 -1.62 56.22
C ASN A 86 31.03 -0.97 56.86
N GLU A 87 31.03 0.36 56.85
CA GLU A 87 32.08 1.22 57.40
C GLU A 87 32.38 0.94 58.87
N THR A 88 31.35 0.62 59.68
CA THR A 88 31.48 0.37 61.12
C THR A 88 32.25 -0.93 61.42
N THR A 89 32.04 -1.96 60.59
CA THR A 89 32.69 -3.27 60.75
C THR A 89 33.96 -3.41 59.92
N GLY A 90 34.25 -2.44 59.05
CA GLY A 90 35.37 -2.51 58.10
C GLY A 90 35.18 -3.55 56.99
N SER A 91 33.96 -4.05 56.80
CA SER A 91 33.63 -5.09 55.82
C SER A 91 33.35 -4.47 54.45
N TYR A 92 34.17 -4.84 53.47
CA TYR A 92 34.05 -4.42 52.08
C TYR A 92 34.22 -5.65 51.19
N LEU A 93 33.22 -5.92 50.36
CA LEU A 93 33.27 -6.99 49.37
C LEU A 93 32.67 -6.48 48.07
N VAL A 94 33.52 -6.24 47.07
CA VAL A 94 33.08 -5.82 45.73
C VAL A 94 32.42 -7.00 45.03
N LYS A 95 31.31 -6.74 44.33
CA LYS A 95 30.64 -7.76 43.53
C LYS A 95 31.48 -8.15 42.31
N THR A 96 31.72 -9.45 42.10
CA THR A 96 32.48 -9.94 40.94
C THR A 96 31.61 -10.05 39.69
N SER A 97 31.24 -8.89 39.13
CA SER A 97 30.39 -8.77 37.96
C SER A 97 31.13 -8.20 36.74
N VAL A 98 30.64 -8.52 35.55
CA VAL A 98 31.13 -7.94 34.29
C VAL A 98 30.96 -6.42 34.30
N ALA A 99 29.85 -5.91 34.85
CA ALA A 99 29.62 -4.47 35.01
C ALA A 99 30.72 -3.79 35.83
N ASN A 100 31.10 -4.37 36.97
CA ASN A 100 32.19 -3.86 37.79
C ASN A 100 33.55 -3.97 37.09
N LEU A 101 33.76 -5.02 36.29
CA LEU A 101 34.99 -5.16 35.51
C LEU A 101 35.09 -4.05 34.46
N VAL A 102 34.00 -3.74 33.76
CA VAL A 102 33.92 -2.62 32.81
C VAL A 102 34.19 -1.28 33.51
N ARG A 103 33.51 -1.02 34.63
CA ARG A 103 33.73 0.19 35.47
C ARG A 103 35.19 0.35 35.91
N LYS A 104 35.83 -0.75 36.28
CA LYS A 104 37.24 -0.80 36.67
C LYS A 104 38.17 -0.52 35.48
N CYS A 105 37.85 -1.02 34.29
CA CYS A 105 38.67 -0.85 33.10
C CYS A 105 38.58 0.55 32.48
N GLN A 106 37.51 1.31 32.75
CA GLN A 106 37.29 2.65 32.22
C GLN A 106 37.49 2.71 30.69
N PRO A 107 36.70 1.94 29.91
CA PRO A 107 36.96 1.75 28.49
C PRO A 107 36.69 3.01 27.65
N ALA A 108 37.20 3.01 26.42
CA ALA A 108 36.64 3.83 25.37
C ALA A 108 35.31 3.18 24.90
N VAL A 109 34.27 3.99 24.72
CA VAL A 109 32.95 3.52 24.28
C VAL A 109 32.67 4.08 22.90
N ILE A 110 32.29 3.20 21.97
CA ILE A 110 31.79 3.58 20.65
C ILE A 110 30.28 3.31 20.66
N LEU A 111 29.48 4.35 20.46
CA LEU A 111 28.03 4.25 20.40
C LEU A 111 27.60 4.38 18.96
N ASP A 112 27.37 3.24 18.32
CA ASP A 112 26.78 3.24 16.99
C ASP A 112 25.33 3.76 17.05
N GLU A 113 24.96 4.59 16.09
CA GLU A 113 23.65 5.23 16.00
C GLU A 113 23.20 5.94 17.31
N GLY A 114 24.10 6.70 17.94
CA GLY A 114 23.90 7.34 19.25
C GLY A 114 22.59 8.14 19.41
N HIS A 115 22.01 8.63 18.31
CA HIS A 115 20.68 9.25 18.28
C HIS A 115 19.53 8.32 18.72
N ARG A 116 19.74 7.01 18.80
CA ARG A 116 18.80 6.01 19.34
C ARG A 116 18.92 5.83 20.86
N ALA A 117 20.08 6.17 21.44
CA ALA A 117 20.33 6.12 22.88
C ALA A 117 19.79 7.38 23.61
N THR A 118 18.52 7.72 23.35
CA THR A 118 17.87 8.94 23.89
C THR A 118 17.24 8.75 25.25
N SER A 119 17.06 7.52 25.72
CA SER A 119 16.49 7.29 27.05
C SER A 119 17.47 7.72 28.14
N ARG A 120 16.95 8.41 29.17
CA ARG A 120 17.73 8.82 30.35
C ARG A 120 18.51 7.65 30.95
N LEU A 121 17.90 6.47 30.98
CA LEU A 121 18.49 5.24 31.51
C LEU A 121 19.68 4.72 30.69
N ALA A 122 19.61 4.80 29.35
CA ALA A 122 20.74 4.40 28.49
C ALA A 122 21.95 5.29 28.73
N ARG A 123 21.72 6.60 28.86
CA ARG A 123 22.77 7.57 29.20
C ARG A 123 23.36 7.31 30.57
N GLU A 124 22.53 7.15 31.60
CA GLU A 124 22.98 6.82 32.97
C GLU A 124 23.80 5.51 33.01
N THR A 125 23.47 4.54 32.14
CA THR A 125 24.23 3.28 32.05
C THR A 125 25.62 3.50 31.44
N ILE A 126 25.73 4.27 30.36
CA ILE A 126 26.99 4.58 29.70
C ILE A 126 27.88 5.46 30.60
N GLU A 127 27.30 6.48 31.23
CA GLU A 127 27.95 7.29 32.25
C GLU A 127 28.45 6.39 33.41
N GLY A 128 27.64 5.41 33.80
CA GLY A 128 27.95 4.43 34.83
C GLY A 128 29.02 3.39 34.45
N PHE A 129 29.57 3.41 33.24
CA PHE A 129 30.72 2.57 32.84
C PHE A 129 32.08 3.23 33.08
N ASN A 130 32.11 4.48 33.55
CA ASN A 130 33.34 5.26 33.72
C ASN A 130 34.14 5.36 32.41
N ALA A 131 33.44 5.55 31.29
CA ALA A 131 34.06 5.66 29.98
C ALA A 131 35.04 6.84 29.92
N LYS A 132 36.24 6.62 29.39
CA LYS A 132 37.24 7.71 29.21
C LYS A 132 36.92 8.61 28.04
N ILE A 133 36.31 8.04 27.01
CA ILE A 133 35.85 8.73 25.82
C ILE A 133 34.62 8.01 25.30
N ILE A 134 33.66 8.79 24.80
CA ILE A 134 32.49 8.30 24.10
C ILE A 134 32.59 8.86 22.68
N VAL A 135 32.61 7.97 21.69
CA VAL A 135 32.63 8.33 20.28
C VAL A 135 31.30 7.91 19.66
N GLU A 136 30.58 8.87 19.10
CA GLU A 136 29.28 8.65 18.47
C GLU A 136 29.37 8.95 16.96
N PRO A 137 29.57 7.94 16.10
CA PRO A 137 29.30 8.13 14.68
C PRO A 137 27.80 8.41 14.48
N SER A 138 27.47 9.52 13.83
CA SER A 138 26.09 9.88 13.53
C SER A 138 26.05 10.75 12.29
N ALA A 139 25.16 10.41 11.35
CA ALA A 139 24.83 11.28 10.22
C ALA A 139 23.96 12.48 10.66
N THR A 140 23.31 12.40 11.83
CA THR A 140 22.42 13.45 12.33
C THR A 140 22.70 13.71 13.83
N PRO A 141 23.79 14.43 14.18
CA PRO A 141 24.07 14.78 15.57
C PRO A 141 22.99 15.71 16.17
N PRO A 142 22.79 15.73 17.50
CA PRO A 142 21.99 16.74 18.22
C PRO A 142 22.68 18.10 18.32
N TYR A 143 21.94 19.23 18.29
CA TYR A 143 22.47 20.61 18.17
C TYR A 143 23.58 20.95 19.16
N ASP A 144 23.50 20.41 20.37
CA ASP A 144 24.43 20.59 21.46
C ASP A 144 25.60 19.58 21.48
N ALA A 145 25.74 18.76 20.43
CA ALA A 145 26.81 17.77 20.33
C ALA A 145 28.18 18.41 20.11
N ASN A 146 29.19 17.87 20.79
CA ASN A 146 30.58 18.24 20.60
C ASN A 146 31.15 17.57 19.33
N VAL A 147 30.90 18.16 18.17
CA VAL A 147 31.33 17.63 16.86
C VAL A 147 32.84 17.76 16.69
N LEU A 148 33.55 16.63 16.69
CA LEU A 148 35.01 16.58 16.55
C LEU A 148 35.48 16.60 15.09
N VAL A 149 34.78 15.87 14.23
CA VAL A 149 35.08 15.74 12.79
C VAL A 149 33.75 15.79 12.05
N LYS A 150 33.71 16.57 10.97
CA LYS A 150 32.58 16.66 10.06
C LYS A 150 33.10 16.38 8.66
N VAL A 151 32.51 15.39 7.99
CA VAL A 151 32.75 15.08 6.59
C VAL A 151 31.56 15.60 5.80
N THR A 152 31.81 16.31 4.72
CA THR A 152 30.77 16.90 3.87
C THR A 152 30.46 16.00 2.69
N GLY A 153 29.24 16.12 2.12
CA GLY A 153 28.88 15.43 0.89
C GLY A 153 29.81 15.73 -0.29
N LYS A 154 30.41 16.93 -0.33
CA LYS A 154 31.39 17.31 -1.35
C LYS A 154 32.69 16.51 -1.22
N GLU A 155 33.22 16.36 -0.01
CA GLU A 155 34.40 15.52 0.23
C GLU A 155 34.13 14.06 -0.16
N LEU A 156 32.93 13.54 0.14
CA LEU A 156 32.52 12.20 -0.30
C LEU A 156 32.42 12.07 -1.83
N LEU A 157 31.97 13.12 -2.52
CA LEU A 157 31.90 13.14 -3.98
C LEU A 157 33.30 13.19 -4.62
N ASP A 158 34.18 14.02 -4.06
CA ASP A 158 35.56 14.20 -4.52
C ASP A 158 36.37 12.90 -4.31
N GLU A 159 36.07 12.14 -3.26
CA GLU A 159 36.62 10.78 -2.99
C GLU A 159 35.86 9.64 -3.71
N GLU A 160 34.99 9.96 -4.67
CA GLU A 160 34.25 8.99 -5.51
C GLU A 160 33.35 8.00 -4.74
N MET A 161 32.96 8.32 -3.51
CA MET A 161 32.20 7.42 -2.63
C MET A 161 30.68 7.44 -2.87
N ILE A 162 30.19 8.44 -3.62
CA ILE A 162 28.76 8.63 -3.87
C ILE A 162 28.38 8.77 -5.34
N LYS A 163 27.19 8.28 -5.69
CA LYS A 163 26.50 8.38 -6.97
C LYS A 163 25.81 9.73 -7.09
N LEU A 164 26.30 10.59 -7.98
CA LEU A 164 25.68 11.87 -8.32
C LEU A 164 25.83 12.13 -9.82
N PRO A 165 24.84 12.76 -10.48
CA PRO A 165 23.61 13.35 -9.92
C PRO A 165 22.55 12.36 -9.40
N ILE A 166 21.58 12.90 -8.66
CA ILE A 166 20.32 12.22 -8.32
C ILE A 166 19.27 12.68 -9.33
N ASN A 167 18.68 11.73 -10.04
CA ASN A 167 17.64 11.97 -11.03
C ASN A 167 16.27 11.70 -10.38
N VAL A 168 15.48 12.74 -10.16
CA VAL A 168 14.14 12.62 -9.55
C VAL A 168 13.07 12.70 -10.64
N SER A 169 12.35 11.59 -10.88
CA SER A 169 11.21 11.55 -11.79
C SER A 169 9.97 12.06 -11.07
N ASN A 170 9.37 13.11 -11.61
CA ASN A 170 8.02 13.49 -11.23
C ASN A 170 7.04 12.72 -12.11
N SER A 171 6.65 11.53 -11.68
CA SER A 171 5.56 10.86 -12.35
C SER A 171 4.29 11.66 -12.04
N HIS A 172 3.80 12.47 -12.98
CA HIS A 172 2.45 13.04 -12.93
C HIS A 172 1.35 11.95 -13.00
N GLN A 173 1.74 10.69 -12.84
CA GLN A 173 0.93 9.49 -12.90
C GLN A 173 0.06 9.40 -11.64
N ARG A 174 -1.23 9.16 -11.85
CA ARG A 174 -2.20 9.01 -10.75
C ARG A 174 -2.08 7.64 -10.07
N ASP A 175 -1.64 6.62 -10.81
CA ASP A 175 -1.55 5.24 -10.35
C ASP A 175 -0.10 4.85 -10.01
N TRP A 176 0.09 4.21 -8.86
CA TRP A 176 1.38 3.70 -8.40
C TRP A 176 1.95 2.61 -9.32
N LYS A 177 1.06 1.89 -10.01
CA LYS A 177 1.42 0.86 -11.01
C LYS A 177 2.26 1.46 -12.14
N ASP A 178 1.95 2.68 -12.55
CA ASP A 178 2.63 3.36 -13.65
C ASP A 178 4.04 3.79 -13.23
N VAL A 179 4.16 4.36 -12.03
CA VAL A 179 5.45 4.72 -11.39
C VAL A 179 6.38 3.51 -11.29
N LEU A 180 5.83 2.36 -10.87
CA LEU A 180 6.58 1.13 -10.72
C LEU A 180 7.01 0.54 -12.08
N SER A 181 6.18 0.72 -13.11
CA SER A 181 6.49 0.30 -14.48
C SER A 181 7.64 1.15 -15.07
N GLU A 182 7.63 2.47 -14.82
CA GLU A 182 8.72 3.38 -15.22
C GLU A 182 10.05 3.04 -14.51
N ALA A 183 9.98 2.78 -13.20
CA ALA A 183 11.15 2.35 -12.43
C ALA A 183 11.73 1.03 -12.95
N LYS A 184 10.87 0.10 -13.39
CA LYS A 184 11.31 -1.16 -13.99
C LYS A 184 12.04 -0.93 -15.31
N ASP A 185 11.55 -0.06 -16.18
CA ASP A 185 12.23 0.23 -17.44
C ASP A 185 13.63 0.80 -17.19
N LYS A 186 13.76 1.71 -16.21
CA LYS A 186 15.08 2.24 -15.83
C LYS A 186 15.98 1.17 -15.22
N HIS A 187 15.44 0.29 -14.37
CA HIS A 187 16.17 -0.86 -13.84
C HIS A 187 16.69 -1.78 -14.96
N ASP A 188 15.85 -2.12 -15.94
CA ASP A 188 16.22 -3.01 -17.04
C ASP A 188 17.29 -2.37 -17.95
N ASN A 189 17.25 -1.04 -18.12
CA ASN A 189 18.31 -0.29 -18.77
C ASN A 189 19.62 -0.37 -17.98
N LEU A 190 19.61 -0.07 -16.68
CA LEU A 190 20.80 -0.18 -15.83
C LEU A 190 21.36 -1.61 -15.85
N ALA A 191 20.50 -2.63 -15.87
CA ALA A 191 20.94 -4.02 -16.02
C ALA A 191 21.63 -4.29 -17.38
N LYS A 192 21.17 -3.66 -18.47
CA LYS A 192 21.87 -3.69 -19.77
C LYS A 192 23.26 -3.02 -19.67
N VAL A 193 23.37 -1.88 -19.00
CA VAL A 193 24.64 -1.16 -18.80
C VAL A 193 25.59 -1.97 -17.91
N SER A 194 25.11 -2.54 -16.81
CA SER A 194 25.86 -3.44 -15.92
C SER A 194 26.47 -4.64 -16.65
N ARG A 195 25.74 -5.24 -17.60
CA ARG A 195 26.29 -6.34 -18.42
C ARG A 195 27.46 -5.87 -19.31
N LYS A 196 27.38 -4.64 -19.84
CA LYS A 196 28.49 -4.02 -20.60
C LYS A 196 29.68 -3.75 -19.69
N HIS A 197 29.44 -3.25 -18.47
CA HIS A 197 30.47 -3.05 -17.45
C HIS A 197 31.23 -4.34 -17.14
N LEU A 198 30.49 -5.40 -16.77
CA LEU A 198 31.08 -6.71 -16.46
C LEU A 198 31.95 -7.25 -17.61
N THR A 199 31.50 -7.08 -18.86
CA THR A 199 32.23 -7.55 -20.04
C THR A 199 33.52 -6.76 -20.30
N ARG A 200 33.54 -5.46 -19.96
CA ARG A 200 34.62 -4.54 -20.34
C ARG A 200 35.66 -4.35 -19.24
N GLU A 201 35.22 -4.12 -18.00
CA GLU A 201 36.09 -3.74 -16.87
C GLU A 201 36.22 -4.87 -15.84
N GLY A 202 35.36 -5.90 -15.91
CA GLY A 202 35.22 -6.87 -14.84
C GLY A 202 34.47 -6.29 -13.63
N GLY A 203 34.15 -7.13 -12.65
CA GLY A 203 33.37 -6.72 -11.47
C GLY A 203 31.87 -6.64 -11.77
N THR A 204 31.08 -7.36 -10.97
CA THR A 204 29.63 -7.39 -11.09
C THR A 204 29.03 -6.17 -10.41
N ILE A 205 28.12 -5.47 -11.10
CA ILE A 205 27.26 -4.45 -10.50
C ILE A 205 25.82 -4.83 -10.81
N ARG A 206 25.02 -5.18 -9.80
CA ARG A 206 23.61 -5.51 -9.95
C ARG A 206 22.75 -4.36 -9.44
N PRO A 207 22.08 -3.58 -10.30
CA PRO A 207 21.17 -2.54 -9.83
C PRO A 207 20.01 -3.16 -9.03
N ILE A 208 19.74 -2.62 -7.85
CA ILE A 208 18.64 -3.01 -6.97
C ILE A 208 17.68 -1.83 -6.83
N VAL A 209 16.38 -2.14 -6.83
CA VAL A 209 15.29 -1.20 -6.63
C VAL A 209 14.76 -1.33 -5.21
N LEU A 210 14.75 -0.21 -4.48
CA LEU A 210 14.06 -0.09 -3.20
C LEU A 210 12.66 0.46 -3.44
N VAL A 211 11.62 -0.24 -3.01
CA VAL A 211 10.24 0.22 -3.12
C VAL A 211 9.68 0.49 -1.74
N GLN A 212 9.35 1.75 -1.47
CA GLN A 212 8.70 2.18 -0.26
C GLN A 212 7.18 2.14 -0.40
N VAL A 213 6.54 1.26 0.39
CA VAL A 213 5.09 1.04 0.42
C VAL A 213 4.44 1.61 1.67
N GLU A 214 3.11 1.60 1.74
CA GLU A 214 2.34 2.18 2.86
C GLU A 214 1.96 1.13 3.92
N ARG A 215 1.73 -0.11 3.51
CA ARG A 215 1.29 -1.20 4.39
C ARG A 215 2.07 -2.49 4.11
N THR A 216 2.24 -3.30 5.16
CA THR A 216 2.99 -4.55 5.08
C THR A 216 2.47 -5.62 6.04
N GLY A 217 2.90 -6.87 5.85
CA GLY A 217 2.67 -7.94 6.82
C GLY A 217 1.19 -8.33 6.91
N LYS A 218 0.61 -8.24 8.12
CA LYS A 218 -0.79 -8.61 8.40
C LYS A 218 -1.79 -7.46 8.20
N GLU A 219 -1.32 -6.30 7.74
CA GLU A 219 -2.18 -5.15 7.48
C GLU A 219 -3.20 -5.45 6.37
N GLN A 220 -4.38 -4.83 6.43
CA GLN A 220 -5.47 -5.12 5.48
C GLN A 220 -5.17 -4.61 4.06
N ARG A 221 -5.46 -5.45 3.08
CA ARG A 221 -5.49 -5.15 1.64
C ARG A 221 -6.90 -4.70 1.23
N ASP A 222 -7.26 -3.47 1.62
CA ASP A 222 -8.59 -2.88 1.39
C ASP A 222 -8.64 -1.96 0.15
N GLY A 223 -7.54 -1.88 -0.61
CA GLY A 223 -7.40 -1.00 -1.77
C GLY A 223 -7.25 0.48 -1.45
N LYS A 224 -7.20 0.87 -0.16
CA LYS A 224 -7.04 2.28 0.25
C LYS A 224 -5.59 2.72 0.39
N ALA A 225 -4.69 1.77 0.61
CA ALA A 225 -3.27 2.01 0.78
C ALA A 225 -2.47 0.90 0.10
N ILE A 226 -1.28 1.23 -0.37
CA ILE A 226 -0.46 0.33 -1.19
C ILE A 226 0.26 -0.68 -0.29
N HIS A 227 -0.11 -1.95 -0.39
CA HIS A 227 0.50 -3.03 0.37
C HIS A 227 1.71 -3.63 -0.38
N SER A 228 2.73 -4.11 0.35
CA SER A 228 3.89 -4.80 -0.27
C SER A 228 3.49 -5.98 -1.15
N GLU A 229 2.45 -6.71 -0.75
CA GLU A 229 1.90 -7.83 -1.53
C GLU A 229 1.24 -7.39 -2.83
N ASP A 230 0.54 -6.26 -2.84
CA ASP A 230 -0.04 -5.72 -4.08
C ASP A 230 1.07 -5.37 -5.07
N VAL A 231 2.15 -4.75 -4.57
CA VAL A 231 3.34 -4.43 -5.35
C VAL A 231 4.04 -5.68 -5.87
N ARG A 232 4.22 -6.70 -5.02
CA ARG A 232 4.82 -7.99 -5.42
C ARG A 232 3.99 -8.70 -6.49
N GLU A 233 2.66 -8.73 -6.33
CA GLU A 233 1.75 -9.32 -7.31
C GLU A 233 1.80 -8.59 -8.65
N TYR A 234 1.86 -7.26 -8.64
CA TYR A 234 2.00 -6.46 -9.86
C TYR A 234 3.35 -6.69 -10.55
N LEU A 235 4.46 -6.68 -9.80
CA LEU A 235 5.80 -6.96 -10.33
C LEU A 235 5.86 -8.32 -11.03
N THR A 236 5.29 -9.35 -10.38
CA THR A 236 5.35 -10.73 -10.87
C THR A 236 4.35 -11.01 -12.00
N SER A 237 3.10 -10.61 -11.82
CA SER A 237 2.01 -10.99 -12.72
C SER A 237 1.86 -10.05 -13.91
N ARG A 238 2.23 -8.77 -13.77
CA ARG A 238 2.03 -7.75 -14.82
C ARG A 238 3.33 -7.29 -15.44
N LEU A 239 4.38 -7.15 -14.64
CA LEU A 239 5.69 -6.72 -15.12
C LEU A 239 6.64 -7.87 -15.43
N GLY A 240 6.28 -9.12 -15.14
CA GLY A 240 7.08 -10.29 -15.49
C GLY A 240 8.41 -10.39 -14.73
N VAL A 241 8.50 -9.80 -13.53
CA VAL A 241 9.65 -9.97 -12.64
C VAL A 241 9.53 -11.32 -11.94
N ASP A 242 10.55 -12.17 -12.02
CA ASP A 242 10.54 -13.46 -11.31
C ASP A 242 10.36 -13.24 -9.80
N SER A 243 9.50 -14.06 -9.16
CA SER A 243 9.19 -13.91 -7.73
C SER A 243 10.42 -14.06 -6.83
N ASN A 244 11.42 -14.86 -7.23
CA ASN A 244 12.67 -15.04 -6.50
C ASN A 244 13.63 -13.83 -6.57
N ARG A 245 13.30 -12.80 -7.36
CA ARG A 245 14.04 -11.54 -7.44
C ARG A 245 13.43 -10.44 -6.57
N VAL A 246 12.26 -10.70 -5.98
CA VAL A 246 11.52 -9.74 -5.14
C VAL A 246 11.56 -10.21 -3.69
N ALA A 247 12.01 -9.36 -2.79
CA ALA A 247 12.02 -9.64 -1.35
C ALA A 247 11.31 -8.55 -0.55
N VAL A 248 10.69 -8.92 0.56
CA VAL A 248 10.04 -8.04 1.52
C VAL A 248 10.92 -7.90 2.76
N LYS A 249 11.18 -6.65 3.16
CA LYS A 249 11.96 -6.30 4.35
C LYS A 249 11.19 -5.29 5.21
N THR A 250 10.67 -5.75 6.33
CA THR A 250 9.84 -5.01 7.26
C THR A 250 10.23 -5.36 8.69
N ALA A 251 9.57 -4.78 9.70
CA ALA A 251 9.80 -5.15 11.09
C ALA A 251 9.37 -6.60 11.39
N ASP A 252 8.32 -7.09 10.72
CA ASP A 252 7.73 -8.40 10.97
C ASP A 252 8.25 -9.50 10.04
N LEU A 253 8.80 -9.13 8.87
CA LEU A 253 9.26 -10.06 7.83
C LEU A 253 10.59 -9.59 7.25
N ASP A 254 11.57 -10.49 7.20
CA ASP A 254 12.91 -10.19 6.72
C ASP A 254 13.41 -11.30 5.79
N GLU A 255 13.00 -11.22 4.52
CA GLU A 255 13.36 -12.22 3.50
C GLU A 255 14.82 -12.11 3.03
N ILE A 256 15.56 -11.09 3.48
CA ILE A 256 16.95 -10.84 3.09
C ILE A 256 17.97 -11.05 4.22
N LYS A 257 17.52 -11.46 5.42
CA LYS A 257 18.35 -11.51 6.63
C LYS A 257 19.65 -12.30 6.48
N ASP A 258 19.56 -13.46 5.83
CA ASP A 258 20.66 -14.42 5.69
C ASP A 258 21.26 -14.42 4.27
N LEU A 259 20.93 -13.41 3.46
CA LEU A 259 21.41 -13.27 2.08
C LEU A 259 22.56 -12.27 2.01
N ASN A 260 23.63 -12.66 1.31
CA ASN A 260 24.63 -11.69 0.87
C ASN A 260 24.15 -11.02 -0.43
N LEU A 261 23.64 -9.80 -0.33
CA LEU A 261 23.15 -9.04 -1.49
C LEU A 261 24.26 -8.65 -2.49
N LEU A 262 25.52 -8.72 -2.07
CA LEU A 262 26.68 -8.43 -2.93
C LEU A 262 27.20 -9.66 -3.67
N ASP A 263 26.69 -10.85 -3.34
CA ASP A 263 27.07 -12.08 -4.03
C ASP A 263 26.55 -12.07 -5.48
N GLU A 264 27.39 -12.47 -6.43
CA GLU A 264 27.05 -12.56 -7.85
C GLU A 264 25.88 -13.52 -8.09
N GLY A 265 25.75 -14.55 -7.24
CA GLY A 265 24.66 -15.53 -7.28
C GLY A 265 23.35 -15.07 -6.64
N CYS A 266 23.33 -13.91 -5.96
CA CYS A 266 22.11 -13.41 -5.33
C CYS A 266 21.11 -12.96 -6.40
N ALA A 267 19.88 -13.46 -6.37
CA ALA A 267 18.85 -13.12 -7.37
C ALA A 267 18.10 -11.82 -7.06
N ILE A 268 18.14 -11.31 -5.82
CA ILE A 268 17.32 -10.19 -5.36
C ILE A 268 17.63 -8.89 -6.10
N GLU A 269 16.65 -8.37 -6.84
CA GLU A 269 16.70 -7.11 -7.61
C GLU A 269 15.71 -6.08 -7.07
N TRP A 270 14.67 -6.51 -6.35
CA TRP A 270 13.62 -5.65 -5.81
C TRP A 270 13.42 -5.89 -4.32
N ILE A 271 13.47 -4.83 -3.51
CA ILE A 271 13.28 -4.90 -2.06
C ILE A 271 12.12 -3.99 -1.67
N LEU A 272 11.06 -4.57 -1.13
CA LEU A 272 9.84 -3.88 -0.70
C LEU A 272 9.90 -3.59 0.80
N THR A 273 9.66 -2.35 1.20
CA THR A 273 9.73 -1.94 2.61
C THR A 273 8.77 -0.80 2.94
N LYS A 274 8.36 -0.67 4.21
CA LYS A 274 7.51 0.44 4.68
C LYS A 274 8.32 1.58 5.30
N GLN A 275 9.45 1.27 5.91
CA GLN A 275 10.29 2.22 6.64
C GLN A 275 11.73 2.14 6.12
N ALA A 276 12.61 3.05 6.56
CA ALA A 276 14.03 2.92 6.30
C ALA A 276 14.52 1.55 6.75
N LEU A 277 15.29 0.87 5.90
CA LEU A 277 15.87 -0.44 6.18
C LEU A 277 16.68 -0.35 7.48
N GLN A 278 16.56 -1.35 8.37
CA GLN A 278 17.20 -1.31 9.70
C GLN A 278 18.74 -1.46 9.63
N GLU A 279 19.39 -1.41 10.80
CA GLU A 279 20.83 -1.69 10.98
C GLU A 279 21.19 -3.09 10.42
N GLY A 280 22.36 -3.21 9.80
CA GLY A 280 22.83 -4.45 9.16
C GLY A 280 22.51 -4.61 7.67
N TRP A 281 21.83 -3.63 7.05
CA TRP A 281 21.73 -3.52 5.60
C TRP A 281 22.80 -2.55 5.08
N ASP A 282 23.70 -3.04 4.24
CA ASP A 282 24.64 -2.23 3.46
C ASP A 282 24.74 -2.81 2.05
N CYS A 283 24.22 -2.06 1.07
CA CYS A 283 24.12 -2.54 -0.30
C CYS A 283 24.32 -1.37 -1.28
N PRO A 284 25.57 -1.08 -1.70
CA PRO A 284 25.86 -0.07 -2.73
C PRO A 284 25.24 -0.39 -4.10
N TYR A 285 24.71 -1.59 -4.29
CA TYR A 285 23.92 -2.00 -5.44
C TYR A 285 22.50 -1.40 -5.45
N ALA A 286 22.05 -0.68 -4.43
CA ALA A 286 20.80 0.06 -4.50
C ALA A 286 20.96 1.30 -5.41
N TYR A 287 20.30 1.33 -6.55
CA TYR A 287 20.39 2.43 -7.54
C TYR A 287 19.09 3.22 -7.67
N LEU A 288 17.96 2.58 -7.41
CA LEU A 288 16.64 3.16 -7.63
C LEU A 288 15.85 3.16 -6.31
N LEU A 289 15.16 4.26 -6.04
CA LEU A 289 14.17 4.37 -4.98
C LEU A 289 12.81 4.70 -5.58
N VAL A 290 11.81 3.86 -5.35
CA VAL A 290 10.42 4.08 -5.72
C VAL A 290 9.65 4.41 -4.46
N SER A 291 9.18 5.65 -4.32
CA SER A 291 8.36 6.07 -3.21
C SER A 291 6.88 6.13 -3.61
N LEU A 292 6.14 5.13 -3.15
CA LEU A 292 4.69 5.03 -3.32
C LEU A 292 3.93 5.54 -2.07
N SER A 293 4.65 5.89 -1.01
CA SER A 293 4.03 6.28 0.25
C SER A 293 3.66 7.77 0.26
N ASN A 294 2.45 8.08 0.73
CA ASN A 294 2.02 9.47 0.98
C ASN A 294 2.53 10.03 2.34
N THR A 295 3.35 9.25 3.08
CA THR A 295 3.78 9.66 4.42
C THR A 295 4.80 10.79 4.32
N LYS A 296 4.47 11.98 4.86
CA LYS A 296 5.37 13.15 4.99
C LYS A 296 6.57 12.95 5.94
N SER A 297 6.97 11.70 6.18
CA SER A 297 8.10 11.34 7.04
C SER A 297 9.41 11.69 6.34
N GLN A 298 9.77 12.98 6.38
CA GLN A 298 10.97 13.54 5.76
C GLN A 298 12.22 12.73 6.14
N ARG A 299 12.34 12.34 7.40
CA ARG A 299 13.49 11.58 7.92
C ARG A 299 13.62 10.18 7.32
N SER A 300 12.50 9.49 7.07
CA SER A 300 12.53 8.13 6.50
C SER A 300 12.94 8.13 5.03
N MET A 301 12.47 9.13 4.26
CA MET A 301 12.84 9.32 2.86
C MET A 301 14.33 9.62 2.71
N THR A 302 14.83 10.60 3.45
CA THR A 302 16.24 11.00 3.44
C THR A 302 17.18 9.83 3.75
N GLN A 303 16.81 8.97 4.71
CA GLN A 303 17.59 7.77 5.03
C GLN A 303 17.63 6.74 3.89
N LEU A 304 16.54 6.59 3.14
CA LEU A 304 16.51 5.71 1.95
C LEU A 304 17.30 6.31 0.79
N ILE A 305 17.31 7.63 0.64
CA ILE A 305 18.12 8.29 -0.38
C ILE A 305 19.62 8.14 -0.07
N GLY A 306 20.04 8.38 1.18
CA GLY A 306 21.42 8.13 1.60
C GLY A 306 21.91 6.69 1.35
N ARG A 307 20.98 5.73 1.30
CA ARG A 307 21.26 4.33 0.97
C ARG A 307 21.51 4.08 -0.51
N ILE A 308 20.79 4.75 -1.42
CA ILE A 308 21.01 4.58 -2.87
C ILE A 308 22.22 5.36 -3.38
N LEU A 309 22.71 6.35 -2.62
CA LEU A 309 23.85 7.18 -3.03
C LEU A 309 25.20 6.48 -2.95
N ARG A 310 25.35 5.34 -2.29
CA ARG A 310 26.68 4.71 -2.09
C ARG A 310 27.21 4.12 -3.39
N GLN A 311 28.43 4.50 -3.80
CA GLN A 311 29.08 3.96 -5.00
C GLN A 311 29.60 2.53 -4.75
N PRO A 312 29.34 1.56 -5.66
CA PRO A 312 29.96 0.23 -5.59
C PRO A 312 31.50 0.33 -5.58
N ASP A 313 32.13 -0.47 -4.72
CA ASP A 313 33.58 -0.49 -4.51
C ASP A 313 34.21 0.88 -4.21
N THR A 314 33.41 1.88 -3.82
CA THR A 314 33.83 3.27 -3.56
C THR A 314 34.62 3.88 -4.74
N LYS A 315 34.27 3.51 -5.97
CA LYS A 315 34.96 3.98 -7.19
C LYS A 315 33.99 4.25 -8.32
N ARG A 316 34.26 5.29 -9.10
CA ARG A 316 33.49 5.54 -10.32
C ARG A 316 33.76 4.48 -11.38
N THR A 317 32.70 4.18 -12.12
CA THR A 317 32.77 3.34 -13.31
C THR A 317 32.95 4.22 -14.57
N PRO A 318 33.44 3.67 -15.69
CA PRO A 318 33.47 4.41 -16.96
C PRO A 318 32.10 4.57 -17.62
N PHE A 319 31.03 4.05 -17.01
CA PHE A 319 29.65 4.16 -17.50
C PHE A 319 28.90 5.19 -16.64
N PRO A 320 28.60 6.39 -17.18
CA PRO A 320 27.96 7.47 -16.41
C PRO A 320 26.70 7.03 -15.67
N GLU A 321 25.87 6.19 -16.29
CA GLU A 321 24.59 5.74 -15.74
C GLU A 321 24.75 4.91 -14.45
N LEU A 322 25.92 4.28 -14.26
CA LEU A 322 26.27 3.52 -13.04
C LEU A 322 26.96 4.40 -11.97
N ASN A 323 27.11 5.70 -12.22
CA ASN A 323 27.59 6.68 -11.23
C ASN A 323 26.45 7.61 -10.77
N GLU A 324 25.21 7.30 -11.14
CA GLU A 324 24.01 8.09 -10.89
C GLU A 324 22.99 7.31 -10.06
N SER A 325 22.09 8.01 -9.37
CA SER A 325 20.98 7.41 -8.64
C SER A 325 19.63 7.96 -9.09
N TYR A 326 18.56 7.17 -8.91
CA TYR A 326 17.25 7.48 -9.47
C TYR A 326 16.16 7.39 -8.41
N VAL A 327 15.27 8.37 -8.38
CA VAL A 327 14.14 8.42 -7.43
C VAL A 327 12.84 8.63 -8.22
N PHE A 328 11.87 7.75 -8.03
CA PHE A 328 10.54 7.83 -8.62
C PHE A 328 9.52 8.09 -7.50
N CYS A 329 8.76 9.17 -7.61
CA CYS A 329 7.81 9.60 -6.57
C CYS A 329 6.39 9.70 -7.10
N GLN A 330 5.45 9.03 -6.44
CA GLN A 330 4.03 9.12 -6.81
C GLN A 330 3.35 10.40 -6.31
N HIS A 331 3.62 10.81 -5.07
CA HIS A 331 2.85 11.88 -4.40
C HIS A 331 3.64 13.17 -4.14
N LEU A 332 4.96 13.09 -4.06
CA LEU A 332 5.82 14.24 -3.78
C LEU A 332 6.22 14.90 -5.09
N GLY A 333 5.99 16.20 -5.21
CA GLY A 333 6.50 16.97 -6.33
C GLY A 333 8.03 16.93 -6.35
N ALA A 334 8.63 16.74 -7.52
CA ALA A 334 10.09 16.64 -7.63
C ALA A 334 10.81 17.87 -7.08
N ASP A 335 10.22 19.07 -7.12
CA ASP A 335 10.77 20.28 -6.51
C ASP A 335 10.86 20.19 -4.97
N GLU A 336 9.91 19.50 -4.33
CA GLU A 336 9.93 19.23 -2.90
C GLU A 336 10.99 18.18 -2.57
N VAL A 337 11.06 17.10 -3.34
CA VAL A 337 12.06 16.03 -3.18
C VAL A 337 13.47 16.59 -3.38
N VAL A 338 13.70 17.35 -4.45
CA VAL A 338 14.98 18.00 -4.76
C VAL A 338 15.39 18.93 -3.62
N ARG A 339 14.47 19.77 -3.10
CA ARG A 339 14.75 20.62 -1.95
C ARG A 339 15.13 19.80 -0.72
N GLN A 340 14.41 18.73 -0.42
CA GLN A 340 14.69 17.86 0.73
C GLN A 340 16.04 17.15 0.61
N VAL A 341 16.36 16.65 -0.58
CA VAL A 341 17.62 15.96 -0.88
C VAL A 341 18.79 16.91 -0.82
N LYS A 342 18.67 18.08 -1.46
CA LYS A 342 19.71 19.13 -1.41
C LYS A 342 19.91 19.59 0.03
N LYS A 343 18.83 19.87 0.77
CA LYS A 343 18.87 20.17 2.20
C LYS A 343 19.63 19.09 2.96
N SER A 344 19.34 17.81 2.73
CA SER A 344 20.06 16.73 3.40
C SER A 344 21.53 16.60 3.02
N LEU A 345 21.90 16.90 1.77
CA LEU A 345 23.27 16.75 1.27
C LEU A 345 24.17 17.96 1.61
N GLU A 346 23.58 19.16 1.68
CA GLU A 346 24.26 20.41 2.00
C GLU A 346 24.24 20.74 3.50
N GLU A 347 23.13 20.42 4.19
CA GLU A 347 22.90 20.70 5.61
C GLU A 347 23.08 19.44 6.50
N GLU A 348 24.11 18.61 6.25
CA GLU A 348 24.69 17.80 7.33
C GLU A 348 25.33 18.75 8.39
N GLY A 349 24.47 19.51 9.08
CA GLY A 349 24.70 20.62 10.00
C GLY A 349 23.48 21.57 10.19
N TYR A 350 22.37 21.05 10.76
CA TYR A 350 21.17 21.73 11.36
C TYR A 350 20.29 22.61 10.44
N GLU A 351 18.93 22.70 10.56
CA GLU A 351 18.07 22.90 11.74
C GLU A 351 16.60 22.37 11.61
N GLY A 352 16.03 21.89 12.73
CA GLY A 352 14.91 22.48 13.50
C GLY A 352 13.45 22.51 12.96
N GLY A 353 12.52 21.84 13.66
CA GLY A 353 11.07 22.13 13.60
C GLY A 353 10.15 21.07 14.23
N TYR A 354 9.62 21.34 15.42
CA TYR A 354 8.63 20.52 16.15
C TYR A 354 7.27 20.45 15.43
N ALA A 355 6.67 19.25 15.37
CA ALA A 355 5.21 19.08 15.37
C ALA A 355 4.85 17.70 15.94
N SER A 356 4.24 17.69 17.13
CA SER A 356 3.52 16.54 17.64
C SER A 356 2.39 16.17 16.68
N VAL A 357 2.32 14.91 16.24
CA VAL A 357 1.09 14.35 15.69
C VAL A 357 0.60 13.32 16.68
N VAL A 358 -0.44 13.73 17.40
CA VAL A 358 -1.31 12.87 18.18
C VAL A 358 -1.91 11.86 17.20
N ASN A 359 -1.68 10.56 17.46
CA ASN A 359 -2.38 9.48 16.77
C ASN A 359 -3.88 9.59 17.09
N ALA A 360 -4.66 10.15 16.16
CA ALA A 360 -6.05 9.79 16.04
C ALA A 360 -6.10 8.42 15.36
N ALA A 361 -6.09 7.36 16.18
CA ALA A 361 -6.51 6.06 15.74
C ALA A 361 -8.00 6.16 15.38
N THR A 362 -8.32 6.28 14.09
CA THR A 362 -9.64 5.89 13.61
C THR A 362 -9.76 4.39 13.81
N GLU A 363 -10.45 4.03 14.88
CA GLU A 363 -10.95 2.69 15.12
C GLU A 363 -11.71 2.25 13.86
N SER A 364 -11.24 1.16 13.25
CA SER A 364 -12.00 0.42 12.27
C SER A 364 -13.22 -0.17 12.99
N GLU A 365 -14.35 0.52 12.91
CA GLU A 365 -15.62 0.03 13.43
C GLU A 365 -15.89 -1.37 12.88
N GLN A 366 -15.97 -2.35 13.77
CA GLN A 366 -16.63 -3.60 13.45
C GLN A 366 -18.09 -3.27 13.15
N VAL A 367 -18.46 -3.34 11.87
CA VAL A 367 -19.82 -3.05 11.43
C VAL A 367 -20.74 -4.16 11.93
N ASP A 368 -21.45 -3.88 13.01
CA ASP A 368 -22.48 -4.78 13.53
C ASP A 368 -23.68 -4.82 12.57
N PHE A 369 -24.31 -5.98 12.41
CA PHE A 369 -25.47 -6.16 11.53
C PHE A 369 -26.71 -6.53 12.32
N ARG A 370 -27.83 -5.89 12.02
CA ARG A 370 -29.14 -6.15 12.60
C ARG A 370 -30.08 -6.78 11.55
N GLN A 371 -30.93 -7.71 12.00
CA GLN A 371 -32.07 -8.18 11.20
C GLN A 371 -33.27 -7.27 11.45
N SER A 372 -33.79 -6.66 10.37
CA SER A 372 -35.06 -5.92 10.39
C SER A 372 -36.17 -6.78 9.81
N LYS A 373 -37.33 -6.81 10.47
CA LYS A 373 -38.46 -7.67 10.12
C LYS A 373 -39.64 -6.85 9.61
N ILE A 374 -40.49 -7.47 8.79
CA ILE A 374 -41.76 -6.85 8.37
C ILE A 374 -42.57 -6.47 9.62
N ARG A 375 -43.05 -5.22 9.68
CA ARG A 375 -43.84 -4.72 10.82
C ARG A 375 -45.13 -5.52 10.97
N LYS A 376 -45.52 -5.81 12.22
CA LYS A 376 -46.69 -6.64 12.57
C LYS A 376 -47.98 -6.24 11.84
N LYS A 377 -48.21 -4.93 11.65
CA LYS A 377 -49.41 -4.41 10.97
C LYS A 377 -49.54 -4.84 9.50
N TYR A 378 -48.44 -5.23 8.86
CA TYR A 378 -48.41 -5.68 7.47
C TYR A 378 -48.40 -7.20 7.30
N LEU A 379 -48.08 -7.97 8.36
CA LEU A 379 -47.97 -9.44 8.28
C LEU A 379 -49.25 -10.13 7.79
N LYS A 380 -50.43 -9.55 8.06
CA LYS A 380 -51.72 -10.05 7.57
C LYS A 380 -51.79 -10.12 6.03
N HIS A 381 -50.97 -9.34 5.34
CA HIS A 381 -50.89 -9.36 3.89
C HIS A 381 -49.96 -10.45 3.36
N PHE A 382 -49.08 -11.06 4.16
CA PHE A 382 -48.05 -12.01 3.68
C PHE A 382 -48.26 -13.47 4.18
N GLY A 383 -49.49 -13.83 4.57
CA GLY A 383 -49.78 -15.02 5.39
C GLY A 383 -50.18 -16.34 4.68
N LYS A 384 -50.53 -16.33 3.39
CA LYS A 384 -50.94 -17.55 2.66
C LYS A 384 -49.86 -18.01 1.64
N PRO A 385 -49.88 -19.26 1.15
CA PRO A 385 -48.82 -19.80 0.29
C PRO A 385 -48.61 -19.05 -1.04
N PHE A 386 -49.67 -18.43 -1.57
CA PHE A 386 -49.64 -17.62 -2.79
C PHE A 386 -50.42 -16.30 -2.62
N GLU A 387 -51.61 -16.34 -1.99
CA GLU A 387 -52.38 -15.14 -1.67
C GLU A 387 -51.60 -14.20 -0.73
N GLY A 388 -51.20 -13.04 -1.25
CA GLY A 388 -50.59 -11.97 -0.46
C GLY A 388 -49.04 -11.94 -0.45
N ARG A 389 -48.37 -12.86 -1.17
CA ARG A 389 -46.94 -12.68 -1.42
C ARG A 389 -46.74 -11.65 -2.53
N LEU A 390 -45.71 -10.82 -2.39
CA LEU A 390 -45.30 -9.87 -3.42
C LEU A 390 -44.10 -10.42 -4.18
N PHE A 391 -44.28 -10.59 -5.49
CA PHE A 391 -43.24 -10.99 -6.41
C PHE A 391 -42.93 -9.86 -7.39
N LEU A 392 -41.66 -9.46 -7.46
CA LEU A 392 -41.18 -8.49 -8.45
C LEU A 392 -40.53 -9.24 -9.63
N PRO A 393 -40.95 -8.96 -10.88
CA PRO A 393 -40.41 -9.62 -12.07
C PRO A 393 -38.98 -9.16 -12.41
N ARG A 394 -38.24 -10.05 -13.08
CA ARG A 394 -36.93 -9.80 -13.68
C ARG A 394 -36.96 -10.17 -15.17
N PHE A 395 -35.99 -9.68 -15.95
CA PHE A 395 -35.82 -10.14 -17.32
C PHE A 395 -35.43 -11.62 -17.34
N CYS A 396 -36.10 -12.37 -18.21
CA CYS A 396 -35.80 -13.77 -18.48
C CYS A 396 -35.51 -13.96 -19.96
N VAL A 397 -34.62 -14.88 -20.29
CA VAL A 397 -34.35 -15.33 -21.65
C VAL A 397 -35.07 -16.65 -21.88
N LYS A 398 -35.75 -16.75 -23.02
CA LYS A 398 -36.46 -17.95 -23.43
C LYS A 398 -35.54 -18.86 -24.23
N ASN A 399 -35.40 -20.10 -23.77
CA ASN A 399 -34.66 -21.15 -24.48
C ASN A 399 -35.60 -22.32 -24.79
N GLY A 400 -36.21 -22.31 -25.97
CA GLY A 400 -37.24 -23.28 -26.35
C GLY A 400 -38.51 -23.16 -25.49
N LYS A 401 -38.71 -24.12 -24.57
CA LYS A 401 -39.82 -24.12 -23.59
C LYS A 401 -39.38 -23.68 -22.19
N GLU A 402 -38.09 -23.56 -21.95
CA GLU A 402 -37.51 -23.19 -20.66
C GLU A 402 -37.21 -21.69 -20.62
N TYR A 403 -37.09 -21.17 -19.41
CA TYR A 403 -36.83 -19.76 -19.13
C TYR A 403 -35.76 -19.68 -18.07
N GLU A 404 -34.76 -18.84 -18.27
CA GLU A 404 -33.72 -18.55 -17.27
C GLU A 404 -33.62 -17.04 -17.04
N GLY A 405 -33.08 -16.63 -15.90
CA GLY A 405 -32.81 -15.21 -15.63
C GLY A 405 -31.81 -14.63 -16.64
N LEU A 406 -32.02 -13.38 -17.07
CA LEU A 406 -31.06 -12.69 -17.93
C LEU A 406 -29.70 -12.56 -17.21
N ASP A 407 -28.73 -13.30 -17.71
CA ASP A 407 -27.32 -13.27 -17.31
C ASP A 407 -26.49 -12.43 -18.31
N TYR A 408 -25.75 -11.44 -17.81
CA TYR A 408 -24.95 -10.52 -18.63
C TYR A 408 -23.87 -11.24 -19.43
N PHE A 409 -23.13 -12.16 -18.82
CA PHE A 409 -22.00 -12.82 -19.47
C PHE A 409 -22.49 -13.82 -20.52
N ARG A 410 -23.47 -14.65 -20.16
CA ARG A 410 -23.94 -15.74 -21.02
C ARG A 410 -24.78 -15.26 -22.20
N HIS A 411 -25.62 -14.24 -22.03
CA HIS A 411 -26.58 -13.85 -23.06
C HIS A 411 -26.19 -12.59 -23.83
N LEU A 412 -25.37 -11.71 -23.24
CA LEU A 412 -25.06 -10.42 -23.84
C LEU A 412 -23.57 -10.33 -24.22
N LEU A 413 -22.67 -10.53 -23.25
CA LEU A 413 -21.23 -10.41 -23.50
C LEU A 413 -20.72 -11.49 -24.46
N SER A 414 -21.33 -12.68 -24.46
CA SER A 414 -21.00 -13.77 -25.39
C SER A 414 -21.23 -13.41 -26.87
N GLU A 415 -22.08 -12.42 -27.16
CA GLU A 415 -22.34 -11.90 -28.50
C GLU A 415 -21.38 -10.75 -28.89
N VAL A 416 -20.53 -10.29 -27.97
CA VAL A 416 -19.59 -9.19 -28.20
C VAL A 416 -18.39 -9.69 -29.00
N ASP A 417 -18.22 -9.09 -30.17
CA ASP A 417 -17.10 -9.34 -31.07
C ASP A 417 -16.22 -8.09 -31.13
N VAL A 418 -15.00 -8.20 -30.59
CA VAL A 418 -14.05 -7.07 -30.54
C VAL A 418 -13.63 -6.59 -31.93
N GLU A 419 -13.74 -7.45 -32.95
CA GLU A 419 -13.45 -7.05 -34.35
C GLU A 419 -14.50 -6.08 -34.90
N LYS A 420 -15.67 -5.99 -34.25
CA LYS A 420 -16.77 -5.06 -34.60
C LYS A 420 -16.80 -3.80 -33.76
N PHE A 421 -15.78 -3.57 -32.93
CA PHE A 421 -15.63 -2.31 -32.20
C PHE A 421 -15.50 -1.16 -33.21
N ASP A 422 -16.12 -0.03 -32.89
CA ASP A 422 -15.94 1.20 -33.64
C ASP A 422 -14.66 1.91 -33.18
N TYR A 423 -13.62 1.77 -34.01
CA TYR A 423 -12.31 2.42 -33.83
C TYR A 423 -12.25 3.82 -34.45
N SER A 424 -13.34 4.33 -35.03
CA SER A 424 -13.34 5.67 -35.58
C SER A 424 -13.09 6.71 -34.48
N GLY A 425 -12.25 7.71 -34.79
CA GLY A 425 -11.88 8.77 -33.86
C GLY A 425 -10.69 8.43 -32.95
N VAL A 426 -10.13 7.22 -33.05
CA VAL A 426 -8.83 6.90 -32.43
C VAL A 426 -7.72 7.79 -33.00
N GLU A 427 -7.81 8.13 -34.29
CA GLU A 427 -6.86 9.01 -34.98
C GLU A 427 -6.86 10.44 -34.40
N GLU A 428 -7.95 10.85 -33.74
CA GLU A 428 -8.15 12.17 -33.13
C GLU A 428 -7.63 12.23 -31.67
N TRP A 429 -7.15 11.12 -31.12
CA TRP A 429 -6.63 11.09 -29.76
C TRP A 429 -5.36 11.94 -29.62
N ASP A 430 -5.51 13.11 -29.00
CA ASP A 430 -4.38 13.99 -28.73
C ASP A 430 -3.54 13.49 -27.55
N PHE A 431 -2.23 13.38 -27.78
CA PHE A 431 -1.20 13.07 -26.78
C PHE A 431 -0.11 14.15 -26.70
N SER A 432 -0.32 15.31 -27.33
CA SER A 432 0.69 16.37 -27.44
C SER A 432 1.16 16.89 -26.08
N GLU A 433 0.25 17.02 -25.13
CA GLU A 433 0.57 17.40 -23.74
C GLU A 433 1.38 16.29 -23.05
N THR A 434 0.92 15.05 -23.11
CA THR A 434 1.64 13.89 -22.56
C THR A 434 3.03 13.73 -23.16
N LEU A 435 3.20 13.96 -24.47
CA LEU A 435 4.51 13.92 -25.14
C LEU A 435 5.42 15.06 -24.73
N ARG A 436 4.87 16.24 -24.43
CA ARG A 436 5.64 17.36 -23.88
C ARG A 436 6.10 17.03 -22.47
N ASP A 437 5.19 16.56 -21.62
CA ASP A 437 5.50 16.18 -20.25
C ASP A 437 6.52 15.04 -20.23
N ALA A 438 6.33 13.99 -21.07
CA ALA A 438 7.23 12.84 -21.27
C ALA A 438 8.71 13.22 -21.49
N LYS A 439 8.96 14.39 -22.09
CA LYS A 439 10.31 14.88 -22.37
C LYS A 439 10.95 15.60 -21.19
N GLU A 440 10.18 16.02 -20.18
CA GLU A 440 10.65 16.85 -19.06
C GLU A 440 10.88 16.08 -17.73
N HIS A 441 11.14 14.76 -17.77
CA HIS A 441 10.85 13.89 -16.61
C HIS A 441 11.79 14.01 -15.40
N PHE A 442 13.08 14.33 -15.59
CA PHE A 442 14.04 14.28 -14.49
C PHE A 442 14.53 15.63 -14.02
N TYR A 443 14.45 15.83 -12.71
CA TYR A 443 15.16 16.89 -12.02
C TYR A 443 16.51 16.35 -11.55
N ARG A 444 17.60 16.94 -12.03
CA ARG A 444 18.97 16.58 -11.63
C ARG A 444 19.43 17.36 -10.41
N VAL A 445 19.86 16.63 -9.38
CA VAL A 445 20.44 17.20 -8.16
C VAL A 445 21.95 16.98 -8.14
N THR A 446 22.71 18.06 -8.09
CA THR A 446 24.18 18.08 -7.96
C THR A 446 24.62 18.93 -6.77
N LEU A 447 25.81 18.66 -6.21
CA LEU A 447 26.42 19.45 -5.15
C LEU A 447 27.07 20.74 -5.67
N GLY A 448 26.85 21.89 -5.01
CA GLY A 448 27.65 23.12 -5.20
C GLY A 448 27.27 24.05 -6.36
N LYS A 449 26.23 23.76 -7.14
CA LYS A 449 25.62 24.71 -8.09
C LYS A 449 24.36 25.37 -7.49
N ASP A 450 24.18 26.66 -7.76
CA ASP A 450 22.97 27.44 -7.44
C ASP A 450 21.73 26.79 -8.11
N PRO A 451 20.49 26.93 -7.59
CA PRO A 451 19.33 26.13 -7.96
C PRO A 451 18.70 26.56 -9.30
N SER A 452 19.51 26.85 -10.31
CA SER A 452 19.04 26.67 -11.68
C SER A 452 18.92 25.17 -11.91
N LEU A 453 17.74 24.64 -11.62
CA LEU A 453 17.32 23.29 -12.00
C LEU A 453 17.68 23.10 -13.48
N GLU A 454 18.78 22.40 -13.76
CA GLU A 454 19.08 21.95 -15.11
C GLU A 454 18.06 20.83 -15.39
N ARG A 455 16.90 21.23 -15.94
CA ARG A 455 15.98 20.29 -16.60
C ARG A 455 16.73 19.77 -17.81
N GLU A 456 17.20 18.54 -17.73
CA GLU A 456 17.68 17.84 -18.92
C GLU A 456 16.58 16.95 -19.46
N GLU A 457 16.40 17.00 -20.77
CA GLU A 457 15.51 16.13 -21.52
C GLU A 457 16.17 14.74 -21.65
N GLU A 458 16.06 13.90 -20.61
CA GLU A 458 16.43 12.48 -20.75
C GLU A 458 15.17 11.66 -21.06
N LEU A 459 15.06 11.24 -22.32
CA LEU A 459 13.97 10.40 -22.80
C LEU A 459 14.09 9.01 -22.15
N LEU A 460 13.23 8.70 -21.18
CA LEU A 460 13.28 7.46 -20.39
C LEU A 460 12.93 6.20 -21.15
N SER A 461 12.20 6.31 -22.26
CA SER A 461 11.63 5.11 -22.86
C SER A 461 12.62 4.44 -23.81
N THR A 462 13.24 3.37 -23.33
CA THR A 462 14.00 2.42 -24.17
C THR A 462 13.16 1.21 -24.58
N SER A 463 11.89 1.15 -24.16
CA SER A 463 10.96 0.09 -24.53
C SER A 463 10.61 0.25 -26.02
N THR A 464 10.74 -0.83 -26.76
CA THR A 464 10.29 -0.91 -28.14
C THR A 464 8.77 -0.72 -28.23
N GLU A 465 8.29 -0.40 -29.42
CA GLU A 465 6.85 -0.34 -29.69
C GLU A 465 6.16 -1.68 -29.35
N GLU A 466 6.81 -2.80 -29.69
CA GLU A 466 6.33 -4.15 -29.37
C GLU A 466 6.23 -4.42 -27.86
N GLU A 467 7.26 -4.03 -27.09
CA GLU A 467 7.24 -4.11 -25.63
C GLU A 467 6.12 -3.24 -25.03
N SER A 468 5.88 -2.05 -25.61
CA SER A 468 4.82 -1.14 -25.18
C SER A 468 3.42 -1.70 -25.45
N ARG A 469 3.21 -2.31 -26.62
CA ARG A 469 1.97 -3.02 -26.96
C ARG A 469 1.75 -4.23 -26.05
N ALA A 470 2.80 -5.02 -25.79
CA ALA A 470 2.71 -6.15 -24.87
C ALA A 470 2.35 -5.71 -23.45
N TRP A 471 2.93 -4.59 -22.99
CA TRP A 471 2.59 -3.98 -21.71
C TRP A 471 1.14 -3.53 -21.65
N LEU A 472 0.62 -2.88 -22.70
CA LEU A 472 -0.79 -2.49 -22.80
C LEU A 472 -1.70 -3.72 -22.65
N VAL A 473 -1.45 -4.78 -23.40
CA VAL A 473 -2.23 -6.03 -23.34
C VAL A 473 -2.20 -6.64 -21.94
N ALA A 474 -1.05 -6.61 -21.28
CA ALA A 474 -0.90 -7.18 -19.94
C ALA A 474 -1.58 -6.35 -18.84
N ASN A 475 -1.79 -5.04 -19.06
CA ASN A 475 -2.26 -4.12 -18.03
C ASN A 475 -3.72 -3.64 -18.19
N LEU A 476 -4.41 -4.04 -19.25
CA LEU A 476 -5.85 -3.81 -19.43
C LEU A 476 -6.67 -4.78 -18.55
N GLU A 477 -7.45 -4.26 -17.62
CA GLU A 477 -8.17 -5.04 -16.58
C GLU A 477 -9.54 -5.60 -17.04
N PHE A 478 -9.58 -6.24 -18.22
CA PHE A 478 -10.78 -6.85 -18.78
C PHE A 478 -10.71 -8.38 -18.76
N ASP A 479 -10.86 -8.97 -17.57
CA ASP A 479 -10.71 -10.42 -17.31
C ASP A 479 -11.74 -11.32 -18.01
N TRP A 480 -12.80 -10.74 -18.56
CA TRP A 480 -13.80 -11.44 -19.37
C TRP A 480 -13.49 -11.52 -20.87
N PHE A 481 -12.45 -10.85 -21.34
CA PHE A 481 -11.93 -11.01 -22.69
C PHE A 481 -10.68 -11.89 -22.68
N SER A 482 -10.52 -12.69 -23.73
CA SER A 482 -9.28 -13.45 -23.91
C SER A 482 -8.11 -12.51 -24.22
N VAL A 483 -6.89 -12.92 -23.87
CA VAL A 483 -5.66 -12.18 -24.21
C VAL A 483 -5.56 -11.91 -25.72
N ARG A 484 -6.08 -12.81 -26.55
CA ARG A 484 -6.13 -12.63 -28.01
C ARG A 484 -7.05 -11.47 -28.42
N GLN A 485 -8.22 -11.35 -27.80
CA GLN A 485 -9.15 -10.25 -28.05
C GLN A 485 -8.57 -8.92 -27.58
N ILE A 486 -7.98 -8.87 -26.38
CA ILE A 486 -7.32 -7.65 -25.89
C ILE A 486 -6.16 -7.24 -26.80
N ARG A 487 -5.34 -8.20 -27.26
CA ARG A 487 -4.27 -7.95 -28.21
C ARG A 487 -4.79 -7.36 -29.52
N TYR A 488 -5.88 -7.92 -30.06
CA TYR A 488 -6.51 -7.37 -31.26
C TYR A 488 -6.91 -5.89 -31.06
N VAL A 489 -7.58 -5.57 -29.95
CA VAL A 489 -7.96 -4.18 -29.65
C VAL A 489 -6.75 -3.26 -29.56
N VAL A 490 -5.69 -3.68 -28.87
CA VAL A 490 -4.46 -2.88 -28.73
C VAL A 490 -3.79 -2.67 -30.09
N ASP A 491 -3.65 -3.71 -30.92
CA ASP A 491 -3.02 -3.61 -32.24
C ASP A 491 -3.84 -2.72 -33.20
N GLU A 492 -5.16 -2.89 -33.20
CA GLU A 492 -6.08 -2.12 -34.03
C GLU A 492 -6.12 -0.63 -33.61
N THR A 493 -6.01 -0.37 -32.31
CA THR A 493 -5.91 0.99 -31.77
C THR A 493 -4.55 1.61 -32.11
N CYS A 494 -3.44 0.93 -31.79
CA CYS A 494 -2.09 1.46 -32.00
C CYS A 494 -1.78 1.72 -33.48
N SER A 495 -2.29 0.90 -34.40
CA SER A 495 -2.11 1.11 -35.84
C SER A 495 -2.82 2.36 -36.39
N ARG A 496 -3.79 2.92 -35.65
CA ARG A 496 -4.51 4.15 -35.99
C ARG A 496 -4.00 5.39 -35.26
N LEU A 497 -3.14 5.21 -34.26
CA LEU A 497 -2.56 6.33 -33.55
C LEU A 497 -1.68 7.13 -34.50
N SER A 498 -1.90 8.44 -34.53
CA SER A 498 -1.04 9.39 -35.25
C SER A 498 0.24 9.66 -34.43
N LEU A 499 1.01 8.61 -34.12
CA LEU A 499 2.24 8.67 -33.33
C LEU A 499 3.43 8.18 -34.15
N GLU A 500 4.59 8.80 -33.93
CA GLU A 500 5.86 8.24 -34.42
C GLU A 500 6.14 6.89 -33.72
N PRO A 501 6.82 5.93 -34.37
CA PRO A 501 7.03 4.57 -33.82
C PRO A 501 7.62 4.54 -32.40
N GLU A 502 8.54 5.46 -32.11
CA GLU A 502 9.21 5.55 -30.81
C GLU A 502 8.40 6.31 -29.75
N SER A 503 7.25 6.88 -30.10
CA SER A 503 6.45 7.72 -29.20
C SER A 503 5.46 6.93 -28.36
N LEU A 504 5.07 5.72 -28.77
CA LEU A 504 4.08 4.90 -28.04
C LEU A 504 4.54 4.62 -26.61
N SER A 505 5.82 4.33 -26.41
CA SER A 505 6.39 4.05 -25.10
C SER A 505 6.31 5.23 -24.13
N LEU A 506 6.32 6.47 -24.65
CA LEU A 506 6.19 7.70 -23.86
C LEU A 506 4.75 7.97 -23.43
N VAL A 507 3.78 7.53 -24.22
CA VAL A 507 2.35 7.83 -24.00
C VAL A 507 1.54 6.61 -23.57
N ARG A 508 2.17 5.43 -23.44
CA ARG A 508 1.48 4.15 -23.19
C ARG A 508 0.51 4.18 -22.01
N PHE A 509 0.81 4.95 -20.96
CA PHE A 509 -0.07 5.10 -19.80
C PHE A 509 -1.35 5.89 -20.14
N ALA A 510 -1.22 7.01 -20.83
CA ALA A 510 -2.37 7.77 -21.33
C ALA A 510 -3.14 6.98 -22.41
N ALA A 511 -2.43 6.24 -23.26
CA ALA A 511 -3.03 5.37 -24.27
C ALA A 511 -3.85 4.25 -23.62
N LYS A 512 -3.35 3.64 -22.53
CA LYS A 512 -4.08 2.64 -21.74
C LYS A 512 -5.42 3.18 -21.28
N GLU A 513 -5.46 4.36 -20.63
CA GLU A 513 -6.71 4.95 -20.12
C GLU A 513 -7.73 5.18 -21.25
N LYS A 514 -7.28 5.67 -22.41
CA LYS A 514 -8.15 5.83 -23.59
C LYS A 514 -8.63 4.49 -24.16
N ILE A 515 -7.78 3.47 -24.20
CA ILE A 515 -8.14 2.11 -24.64
C ILE A 515 -9.16 1.47 -23.68
N GLU A 516 -9.01 1.66 -22.37
CA GLU A 516 -10.00 1.20 -21.38
C GLU A 516 -11.37 1.83 -21.62
N GLY A 517 -11.40 3.15 -21.88
CA GLY A 517 -12.61 3.86 -22.26
C GLY A 517 -13.23 3.32 -23.55
N LEU A 518 -12.42 3.05 -24.58
CA LEU A 518 -12.85 2.46 -25.84
C LEU A 518 -13.49 1.08 -25.63
N ILE A 519 -12.80 0.18 -24.92
CA ILE A 519 -13.30 -1.17 -24.65
C ILE A 519 -14.61 -1.12 -23.88
N GLN A 520 -14.70 -0.29 -22.84
CA GLN A 520 -15.92 -0.17 -22.04
C GLN A 520 -17.10 0.35 -22.87
N ARG A 521 -16.89 1.44 -23.63
CA ARG A 521 -17.91 2.05 -24.50
C ARG A 521 -18.42 1.06 -25.55
N GLU A 522 -17.52 0.39 -26.27
CA GLU A 522 -17.91 -0.53 -27.35
C GLU A 522 -18.50 -1.84 -26.82
N THR A 523 -18.03 -2.32 -25.67
CA THR A 523 -18.67 -3.44 -24.98
C THR A 523 -20.11 -3.09 -24.62
N ASP A 524 -20.36 -1.93 -24.02
CA ASP A 524 -21.71 -1.50 -23.65
C ASP A 524 -22.62 -1.31 -24.87
N ARG A 525 -22.08 -0.81 -26.00
CA ARG A 525 -22.82 -0.68 -27.28
C ARG A 525 -23.25 -2.06 -27.80
N LEU A 526 -22.32 -3.00 -27.90
CA LEU A 526 -22.60 -4.32 -28.46
C LEU A 526 -23.48 -5.18 -27.54
N THR A 527 -23.34 -5.08 -26.20
CA THR A 527 -24.26 -5.75 -25.28
C THR A 527 -25.66 -5.12 -25.30
N GLN A 528 -25.77 -3.81 -25.56
CA GLN A 528 -27.06 -3.16 -25.82
C GLN A 528 -27.72 -3.70 -27.09
N GLU A 529 -26.97 -3.84 -28.19
CA GLU A 529 -27.47 -4.44 -29.42
C GLU A 529 -27.94 -5.89 -29.21
N ALA A 530 -27.16 -6.71 -28.49
CA ALA A 530 -27.52 -8.07 -28.13
C ALA A 530 -28.82 -8.12 -27.29
N PHE A 531 -28.96 -7.21 -26.32
CA PHE A 531 -30.17 -7.10 -25.51
C PHE A 531 -31.40 -6.76 -26.36
N TYR A 532 -31.31 -5.78 -27.25
CA TYR A 532 -32.43 -5.42 -28.13
C TYR A 532 -32.71 -6.46 -29.22
N LYS A 533 -31.70 -7.22 -29.65
CA LYS A 533 -31.88 -8.40 -30.52
C LYS A 533 -32.73 -9.47 -29.81
N LEU A 534 -32.47 -9.75 -28.53
CA LEU A 534 -33.30 -10.64 -27.71
C LEU A 534 -34.71 -10.08 -27.51
N PHE A 535 -34.83 -8.77 -27.25
CA PHE A 535 -36.11 -8.09 -27.12
C PHE A 535 -36.96 -8.20 -28.39
N ASN A 536 -36.41 -7.82 -29.55
CA ASN A 536 -37.14 -7.76 -30.81
C ASN A 536 -37.48 -9.15 -31.36
N SER A 537 -36.67 -10.17 -31.08
CA SER A 537 -36.96 -11.56 -31.46
C SER A 537 -38.00 -12.24 -30.57
N GLY A 538 -38.44 -11.57 -29.48
CA GLY A 538 -39.31 -12.17 -28.47
C GLY A 538 -38.62 -13.21 -27.59
N GLY A 539 -37.29 -13.31 -27.66
CA GLY A 539 -36.48 -14.15 -26.78
C GLY A 539 -36.38 -13.58 -25.36
N LEU A 540 -36.52 -12.27 -25.20
CA LEU A 540 -36.57 -11.61 -23.90
C LEU A 540 -38.02 -11.54 -23.38
N CYS A 541 -38.22 -11.98 -22.15
CA CYS A 541 -39.50 -11.95 -21.45
C CYS A 541 -39.36 -11.18 -20.14
N PHE A 542 -40.45 -10.57 -19.69
CA PHE A 542 -40.50 -9.83 -18.45
C PHE A 542 -41.78 -10.17 -17.68
N TYR A 543 -41.83 -11.37 -17.11
CA TYR A 543 -42.99 -11.86 -16.35
C TYR A 543 -42.62 -13.04 -15.42
N LEU A 544 -43.41 -13.29 -14.38
CA LEU A 544 -43.16 -14.24 -13.26
C LEU A 544 -43.29 -15.74 -13.62
N HIS A 545 -43.21 -16.12 -14.89
CA HIS A 545 -43.46 -17.50 -15.34
C HIS A 545 -42.33 -18.47 -14.94
N CYS A 546 -41.13 -17.97 -14.63
CA CYS A 546 -40.01 -18.75 -14.11
C CYS A 546 -39.73 -18.42 -12.64
N SER A 547 -39.39 -19.44 -11.86
CA SER A 547 -38.95 -19.30 -10.46
C SER A 547 -37.69 -18.44 -10.31
N GLU A 548 -36.83 -18.39 -11.33
CA GLU A 548 -35.62 -17.57 -11.37
C GLU A 548 -35.91 -16.12 -11.80
N GLY A 549 -37.06 -15.89 -12.46
CA GLY A 549 -37.54 -14.59 -12.92
C GLY A 549 -38.35 -13.80 -11.89
N ARG A 550 -38.53 -14.35 -10.67
CA ARG A 550 -39.29 -13.72 -9.59
C ARG A 550 -38.41 -13.40 -8.40
N PHE A 551 -38.55 -12.19 -7.88
CA PHE A 551 -37.99 -11.80 -6.60
C PHE A 551 -39.11 -11.72 -5.56
N GLU A 552 -39.08 -12.58 -4.54
CA GLU A 552 -40.00 -12.50 -3.41
C GLU A 552 -39.46 -11.47 -2.40
N VAL A 553 -40.29 -10.49 -2.02
CA VAL A 553 -39.90 -9.54 -0.98
C VAL A 553 -39.60 -10.29 0.32
N PRO A 554 -38.40 -10.14 0.90
CA PRO A 554 -37.96 -10.97 2.01
C PRO A 554 -38.73 -10.64 3.29
N LYS A 555 -38.96 -11.65 4.13
CA LYS A 555 -39.61 -11.48 5.46
C LYS A 555 -38.75 -10.68 6.45
N GLN A 556 -37.45 -10.66 6.21
CA GLN A 556 -36.46 -9.93 7.00
C GLN A 556 -35.28 -9.54 6.13
N VAL A 557 -34.70 -8.38 6.40
CA VAL A 557 -33.51 -7.85 5.71
C VAL A 557 -32.38 -7.67 6.70
N ARG A 558 -31.15 -7.95 6.25
CA ARG A 558 -29.94 -7.72 7.04
C ARG A 558 -29.42 -6.31 6.74
N ILE A 559 -29.31 -5.50 7.78
CA ILE A 559 -28.95 -4.07 7.66
C ILE A 559 -27.82 -3.79 8.64
N LYS A 560 -26.90 -2.88 8.32
CA LYS A 560 -25.91 -2.38 9.27
C LYS A 560 -26.60 -1.74 10.48
N ALA A 561 -26.04 -1.95 11.68
CA ALA A 561 -26.56 -1.41 12.93
C ALA A 561 -26.05 0.03 13.14
N THR A 562 -26.57 0.96 12.34
CA THR A 562 -26.27 2.40 12.44
C THR A 562 -27.37 3.15 13.20
N GLU A 563 -27.32 4.48 13.20
CA GLU A 563 -28.44 5.31 13.62
C GLU A 563 -29.71 4.98 12.83
N ILE A 564 -30.86 5.16 13.47
CA ILE A 564 -32.18 4.88 12.88
C ILE A 564 -32.60 6.10 12.08
N PHE A 565 -33.14 5.90 10.89
CA PHE A 565 -33.76 6.99 10.12
C PHE A 565 -35.02 7.51 10.86
N HIS A 566 -35.02 8.82 11.15
CA HIS A 566 -36.12 9.52 11.80
C HIS A 566 -36.78 10.53 10.85
N ARG A 567 -38.07 10.80 11.10
CA ARG A 567 -38.83 11.89 10.47
C ARG A 567 -38.37 13.25 11.04
N LEU A 568 -38.78 14.35 10.39
CA LEU A 568 -38.46 15.72 10.82
C LEU A 568 -38.99 16.06 12.23
N ASP A 569 -40.04 15.37 12.68
CA ASP A 569 -40.64 15.50 14.01
C ASP A 569 -39.96 14.61 15.07
N GLY A 570 -38.89 13.89 14.72
CA GLY A 570 -38.17 12.95 15.59
C GLY A 570 -38.81 11.57 15.69
N ASP A 571 -40.02 11.39 15.15
CA ASP A 571 -40.70 10.10 15.14
C ASP A 571 -40.10 9.13 14.12
N ARG A 572 -40.38 7.84 14.28
CA ARG A 572 -40.02 6.84 13.26
C ARG A 572 -40.97 6.94 12.05
N PRO A 573 -40.50 6.59 10.84
CA PRO A 573 -41.37 6.44 9.68
C PRO A 573 -42.58 5.58 10.00
N LYS A 574 -43.76 6.03 9.58
CA LYS A 574 -45.04 5.41 9.92
C LYS A 574 -45.34 4.25 8.98
N GLN A 575 -45.08 4.41 7.68
CA GLN A 575 -45.45 3.49 6.62
C GLN A 575 -44.31 2.60 6.11
N SER A 576 -43.12 2.64 6.72
CA SER A 576 -42.07 1.70 6.30
C SER A 576 -42.48 0.24 6.53
N LEU A 577 -42.22 -0.64 5.56
CA LEU A 577 -42.56 -2.07 5.63
C LEU A 577 -41.78 -2.76 6.75
N PHE A 578 -40.50 -2.43 6.88
CA PHE A 578 -39.58 -2.99 7.87
C PHE A 578 -39.54 -2.14 9.16
N ASP A 579 -39.26 -2.79 10.29
CA ASP A 579 -39.26 -2.19 11.63
C ASP A 579 -38.02 -1.34 11.95
N TYR A 580 -36.98 -1.40 11.11
CA TYR A 580 -35.74 -0.67 11.25
C TYR A 580 -35.25 -0.21 9.86
N ILE A 581 -34.84 1.05 9.77
CA ILE A 581 -34.28 1.67 8.57
C ILE A 581 -32.98 2.37 9.01
N PRO A 582 -31.84 2.11 8.35
CA PRO A 582 -30.59 2.76 8.70
C PRO A 582 -30.60 4.21 8.19
N ASP A 583 -30.00 5.14 8.94
CA ASP A 583 -29.85 6.55 8.52
C ASP A 583 -28.70 6.78 7.51
N GLU A 584 -28.25 5.73 6.81
CA GLU A 584 -27.31 5.83 5.69
C GLU A 584 -28.05 6.19 4.38
N VAL A 585 -28.95 7.16 4.42
CA VAL A 585 -29.78 7.60 3.28
C VAL A 585 -29.27 8.96 2.82
N ASN A 586 -29.07 9.18 1.52
CA ASN A 586 -28.70 10.52 1.05
C ASN A 586 -29.89 11.49 1.22
N GLU A 587 -29.62 12.80 1.34
CA GLU A 587 -30.65 13.81 1.62
C GLU A 587 -31.80 13.82 0.60
N TYR A 588 -31.53 13.46 -0.65
CA TYR A 588 -32.57 13.38 -1.69
C TYR A 588 -33.48 12.17 -1.47
N GLU A 589 -32.91 10.98 -1.28
CA GLU A 589 -33.64 9.76 -0.91
C GLU A 589 -34.42 9.96 0.40
N LYS A 590 -33.87 10.69 1.39
CA LYS A 590 -34.59 11.05 2.62
C LYS A 590 -35.86 11.84 2.30
N SER A 591 -35.78 12.85 1.42
CA SER A 591 -36.94 13.65 1.01
C SER A 591 -38.02 12.81 0.32
N VAL A 592 -37.62 11.85 -0.53
CA VAL A 592 -38.52 10.91 -1.21
C VAL A 592 -39.16 9.96 -0.19
N ALA A 593 -38.37 9.40 0.73
CA ALA A 593 -38.86 8.52 1.78
C ALA A 593 -39.89 9.21 2.67
N LEU A 594 -39.65 10.46 3.09
CA LEU A 594 -40.60 11.25 3.87
C LEU A 594 -41.89 11.53 3.10
N TYR A 595 -41.78 11.86 1.81
CA TYR A 595 -42.95 12.05 0.95
C TYR A 595 -43.79 10.77 0.85
N LEU A 596 -43.15 9.63 0.60
CA LEU A 596 -43.83 8.32 0.55
C LEU A 596 -44.48 7.94 1.89
N ASP A 597 -43.85 8.31 3.01
CA ASP A 597 -44.36 8.02 4.36
C ASP A 597 -45.64 8.79 4.70
N ASP A 598 -45.78 10.00 4.17
CA ASP A 598 -46.93 10.90 4.40
C ASP A 598 -48.00 10.83 3.30
N HIS A 599 -47.71 10.19 2.18
CA HIS A 599 -48.63 10.14 1.05
C HIS A 599 -49.90 9.31 1.37
N PRO A 600 -51.11 9.86 1.17
CA PRO A 600 -52.35 9.28 1.66
C PRO A 600 -52.69 7.93 1.01
N GLU A 601 -52.23 7.68 -0.21
CA GLU A 601 -52.49 6.44 -0.97
C GLU A 601 -51.45 5.34 -0.71
N ILE A 602 -50.38 5.61 0.04
CA ILE A 602 -49.36 4.60 0.31
C ILE A 602 -49.79 3.71 1.47
N LEU A 603 -49.68 2.39 1.28
CA LEU A 603 -49.87 1.38 2.31
C LEU A 603 -48.58 1.16 3.08
N TRP A 604 -47.52 0.88 2.32
CA TRP A 604 -46.17 0.76 2.81
C TRP A 604 -45.14 1.08 1.73
N TRP A 605 -43.95 1.45 2.16
CA TRP A 605 -42.77 1.58 1.31
C TRP A 605 -41.59 0.85 1.97
N TYR A 606 -40.62 0.39 1.19
CA TYR A 606 -39.34 -0.04 1.74
C TYR A 606 -38.19 0.37 0.85
N ARG A 607 -37.07 0.74 1.48
CA ARG A 607 -35.81 1.06 0.80
C ARG A 607 -35.14 -0.24 0.35
N ASN A 608 -34.93 -0.37 -0.95
CA ASN A 608 -34.27 -1.53 -1.53
C ASN A 608 -32.76 -1.26 -1.56
N LEU A 609 -32.00 -2.12 -0.87
CA LEU A 609 -30.56 -1.94 -0.71
C LEU A 609 -29.80 -2.57 -1.86
N VAL A 610 -28.59 -2.10 -2.14
CA VAL A 610 -27.69 -2.77 -3.08
C VAL A 610 -27.18 -4.06 -2.45
N GLY A 611 -27.35 -5.19 -3.13
CA GLY A 611 -26.83 -6.48 -2.68
C GLY A 611 -27.46 -7.68 -3.36
N PRO A 612 -26.88 -8.88 -3.20
CA PRO A 612 -27.36 -10.10 -3.86
C PRO A 612 -28.76 -10.52 -3.41
N ASP A 613 -29.12 -10.23 -2.15
CA ASP A 613 -30.40 -10.61 -1.55
C ASP A 613 -31.54 -9.61 -1.83
N ASN A 614 -31.27 -8.56 -2.60
CA ASN A 614 -32.22 -7.46 -2.83
C ASN A 614 -32.74 -7.46 -4.27
N PHE A 615 -33.80 -6.67 -4.50
CA PHE A 615 -34.38 -6.55 -5.82
C PHE A 615 -33.41 -5.84 -6.76
N SER A 616 -33.20 -6.43 -7.93
CA SER A 616 -32.34 -5.87 -8.96
C SER A 616 -32.81 -6.33 -10.32
N ILE A 617 -32.50 -5.52 -11.33
CA ILE A 617 -32.80 -5.76 -12.73
C ILE A 617 -31.47 -5.77 -13.48
N GLN A 618 -31.19 -6.89 -14.15
CA GLN A 618 -30.08 -6.97 -15.10
C GLN A 618 -30.49 -6.24 -16.38
N GLY A 619 -29.80 -5.16 -16.71
CA GLY A 619 -29.91 -4.49 -18.01
C GLY A 619 -28.84 -5.00 -18.97
N TYR A 620 -28.52 -4.18 -19.97
CA TYR A 620 -27.45 -4.48 -20.94
C TYR A 620 -26.05 -4.02 -20.54
N ARG A 621 -25.87 -3.45 -19.34
CA ARG A 621 -24.56 -3.15 -18.75
C ARG A 621 -24.19 -4.19 -17.70
N ARG A 622 -22.90 -4.35 -17.38
CA ARG A 622 -22.41 -5.31 -16.38
C ARG A 622 -23.04 -5.10 -15.00
N GLY A 623 -23.21 -3.85 -14.60
CA GLY A 623 -23.86 -3.47 -13.34
C GLY A 623 -25.37 -3.69 -13.39
N LYS A 624 -25.93 -4.29 -12.33
CA LYS A 624 -27.39 -4.40 -12.16
C LYS A 624 -27.97 -3.08 -11.67
N ILE A 625 -29.21 -2.81 -12.07
CA ILE A 625 -29.99 -1.67 -11.59
C ILE A 625 -30.67 -2.07 -10.28
N TYR A 626 -30.47 -1.28 -9.24
CA TYR A 626 -31.08 -1.43 -7.92
C TYR A 626 -31.95 -0.21 -7.64
N PRO A 627 -33.26 -0.29 -7.91
CA PRO A 627 -34.14 0.83 -7.62
C PRO A 627 -34.15 1.13 -6.12
N ASP A 628 -34.26 2.40 -5.76
CA ASP A 628 -34.14 2.88 -4.37
C ASP A 628 -35.31 2.43 -3.48
N PHE A 629 -36.54 2.43 -4.01
CA PHE A 629 -37.75 2.14 -3.23
C PHE A 629 -38.69 1.17 -3.94
N VAL A 630 -39.36 0.34 -3.13
CA VAL A 630 -40.52 -0.46 -3.54
C VAL A 630 -41.72 0.00 -2.73
N VAL A 631 -42.83 0.25 -3.41
CA VAL A 631 -43.98 0.97 -2.86
C VAL A 631 -45.27 0.24 -3.20
N GLN A 632 -46.08 0.00 -2.18
CA GLN A 632 -47.42 -0.57 -2.31
C GLN A 632 -48.46 0.50 -2.02
N GLN A 633 -49.36 0.72 -2.96
CA GLN A 633 -50.52 1.58 -2.78
C GLN A 633 -51.67 0.83 -2.09
N LYS A 634 -52.61 1.57 -1.50
CA LYS A 634 -53.87 1.05 -0.95
C LYS A 634 -55.08 1.62 -1.69
N ASP A 635 -56.12 0.80 -1.78
CA ASP A 635 -57.42 1.20 -2.28
C ASP A 635 -58.09 2.22 -1.34
N ALA A 636 -58.71 3.25 -1.92
CA ALA A 636 -59.25 4.39 -1.16
C ALA A 636 -60.39 4.00 -0.21
N GLU A 637 -61.20 3.01 -0.58
CA GLU A 637 -62.39 2.60 0.18
C GLU A 637 -62.07 1.45 1.15
N THR A 638 -61.44 0.39 0.65
CA THR A 638 -61.18 -0.84 1.40
C THR A 638 -59.90 -0.79 2.23
N ARG A 639 -58.99 0.15 1.92
CA ARG A 639 -57.63 0.26 2.49
C ARG A 639 -56.79 -1.01 2.33
N ASN A 640 -57.19 -1.91 1.43
CA ASN A 640 -56.44 -3.10 1.07
C ASN A 640 -55.37 -2.76 0.02
N PRO A 641 -54.31 -3.60 -0.13
CA PRO A 641 -53.32 -3.41 -1.19
C PRO A 641 -53.99 -3.44 -2.57
N VAL A 642 -53.66 -2.49 -3.44
CA VAL A 642 -54.02 -2.59 -4.86
C VAL A 642 -53.15 -3.63 -5.58
N SER A 643 -53.59 -4.11 -6.74
CA SER A 643 -52.89 -5.14 -7.53
C SER A 643 -51.60 -4.67 -8.20
N SER A 644 -51.23 -3.40 -8.08
CA SER A 644 -49.99 -2.82 -8.60
C SER A 644 -48.95 -2.55 -7.51
N VAL A 645 -47.68 -2.69 -7.87
CA VAL A 645 -46.53 -2.24 -7.06
C VAL A 645 -45.67 -1.32 -7.88
N VAL A 646 -45.20 -0.26 -7.24
CA VAL A 646 -44.37 0.77 -7.86
C VAL A 646 -42.94 0.60 -7.38
N VAL A 647 -42.01 0.61 -8.32
CA VAL A 647 -40.58 0.58 -8.05
C VAL A 647 -39.99 1.91 -8.49
N ILE A 648 -39.22 2.56 -7.62
CA ILE A 648 -38.77 3.95 -7.80
C ILE A 648 -37.25 3.99 -7.75
N GLU A 649 -36.63 4.45 -8.84
CA GLU A 649 -35.26 4.97 -8.84
C GLU A 649 -35.36 6.50 -8.77
N SER A 650 -34.81 7.09 -7.71
CA SER A 650 -34.82 8.52 -7.47
C SER A 650 -33.51 9.16 -7.96
N LYS A 651 -33.62 10.30 -8.64
CA LYS A 651 -32.47 11.09 -9.10
C LYS A 651 -32.75 12.58 -8.97
N GLY A 652 -31.74 13.34 -8.53
CA GLY A 652 -31.81 14.79 -8.52
C GLY A 652 -31.92 15.38 -9.93
N LYS A 653 -32.66 16.49 -10.08
CA LYS A 653 -32.90 17.15 -11.38
C LYS A 653 -31.63 17.54 -12.14
N HIS A 654 -30.49 17.69 -11.47
CA HIS A 654 -29.19 18.04 -12.04
C HIS A 654 -28.51 16.89 -12.81
N LEU A 655 -28.99 15.65 -12.68
CA LEU A 655 -28.43 14.47 -13.38
C LEU A 655 -29.19 14.10 -14.66
N LYS A 656 -30.16 14.92 -15.07
CA LYS A 656 -30.97 14.67 -16.28
C LYS A 656 -30.07 14.76 -17.53
N GLY A 657 -29.96 13.65 -18.27
CA GLY A 657 -29.16 13.55 -19.49
C GLY A 657 -27.77 12.91 -19.31
N ASN A 658 -27.43 12.42 -18.11
CA ASN A 658 -26.26 11.55 -17.94
C ASN A 658 -26.57 10.15 -18.52
N GLU A 659 -25.60 9.54 -19.21
CA GLU A 659 -25.68 8.20 -19.80
C GLU A 659 -26.20 7.12 -18.84
N ASP A 660 -25.83 7.12 -17.55
CA ASP A 660 -26.36 6.15 -16.57
C ASP A 660 -27.88 6.32 -16.38
N THR A 661 -28.36 7.57 -16.40
CA THR A 661 -29.78 7.88 -16.25
C THR A 661 -30.55 7.47 -17.50
N GLU A 662 -29.98 7.70 -18.68
CA GLU A 662 -30.57 7.26 -19.95
C GLU A 662 -30.59 5.73 -20.06
N HIS A 663 -29.50 5.07 -19.66
CA HIS A 663 -29.43 3.61 -19.57
C HIS A 663 -30.59 3.04 -18.73
N LYS A 664 -30.75 3.54 -17.50
CA LYS A 664 -31.81 3.09 -16.59
C LYS A 664 -33.21 3.34 -17.16
N ARG A 665 -33.44 4.47 -17.83
CA ARG A 665 -34.70 4.77 -18.51
C ARG A 665 -34.97 3.80 -19.66
N ASN A 666 -33.99 3.57 -20.52
CA ASN A 666 -34.12 2.64 -21.65
C ASN A 666 -34.46 1.21 -21.18
N VAL A 667 -33.87 0.76 -20.08
CA VAL A 667 -34.19 -0.54 -19.46
C VAL A 667 -35.61 -0.53 -18.86
N ALA A 668 -36.04 0.57 -18.23
CA ALA A 668 -37.40 0.73 -17.70
C ALA A 668 -38.48 0.81 -18.81
N ASP A 669 -38.15 1.38 -19.96
CA ASP A 669 -39.05 1.40 -21.12
C ASP A 669 -39.17 0.00 -21.72
N ALA A 670 -38.07 -0.76 -21.80
CA ALA A 670 -38.11 -2.16 -22.21
C ALA A 670 -38.97 -3.01 -21.26
N PHE A 671 -38.87 -2.77 -19.94
CA PHE A 671 -39.76 -3.34 -18.92
C PHE A 671 -41.23 -3.07 -19.25
N THR A 672 -41.56 -1.82 -19.56
CA THR A 672 -42.95 -1.38 -19.79
C THR A 672 -43.54 -2.02 -21.03
N ASN A 673 -42.73 -2.16 -22.08
CA ASN A 673 -43.15 -2.74 -23.35
C ASN A 673 -43.30 -4.27 -23.32
N LEU A 674 -42.51 -4.96 -22.49
CA LEU A 674 -42.60 -6.42 -22.33
C LEU A 674 -43.64 -6.86 -21.29
N GLY A 675 -43.94 -6.00 -20.31
CA GLY A 675 -44.93 -6.27 -19.28
C GLY A 675 -46.31 -6.54 -19.88
N LYS A 676 -46.94 -7.65 -19.45
CA LYS A 676 -48.30 -8.02 -19.85
C LYS A 676 -49.10 -8.47 -18.64
N GLU A 677 -50.38 -8.11 -18.62
CA GLU A 677 -51.33 -8.67 -17.66
C GLU A 677 -51.66 -10.11 -18.06
N VAL A 678 -51.59 -11.05 -17.11
CA VAL A 678 -51.95 -12.46 -17.32
C VAL A 678 -52.66 -13.03 -16.10
N SER A 679 -53.36 -14.15 -16.27
CA SER A 679 -54.19 -14.73 -15.23
C SER A 679 -53.37 -15.48 -14.16
N TRP A 680 -53.94 -15.63 -12.97
CA TRP A 680 -53.35 -16.47 -11.91
C TRP A 680 -53.20 -17.95 -12.30
N GLN A 681 -54.01 -18.44 -13.24
CA GLN A 681 -53.91 -19.81 -13.75
C GLN A 681 -52.68 -19.97 -14.66
N ASP A 682 -52.38 -18.96 -15.47
CA ASP A 682 -51.19 -18.94 -16.35
C ASP A 682 -49.88 -18.78 -15.55
N LEU A 683 -49.97 -18.13 -14.38
CA LEU A 683 -48.88 -18.00 -13.40
C LEU A 683 -48.56 -19.31 -12.66
N GLY A 684 -49.58 -20.13 -12.39
CA GLY A 684 -49.47 -21.35 -11.57
C GLY A 684 -49.22 -22.63 -12.37
N ALA A 685 -49.25 -22.56 -13.70
CA ALA A 685 -49.05 -23.70 -14.61
C ALA A 685 -47.60 -23.89 -15.08
N GLY A 686 -46.67 -23.01 -14.67
CA GLY A 686 -45.24 -23.03 -15.00
C GLY A 686 -44.37 -23.68 -13.93
#